data_AF-A0A5J5DWT2-F1
#
_entry.id   AF-A0A5J5DWT2-F1
#
_cell.length_a   1.000
_cell.length_b   1.000
_cell.length_c   1.000
_cell.angle_alpha   90.00
_cell.angle_beta   90.00
_cell.angle_gamma   90.00
#
_symmetry.space_group_name_H-M   'P 1'
#
loop_
_entity.id
_entity.type
_entity.pdbx_description
1 polymer ?
#
loop_
_entity_poly.entity_id
_entity_poly.type
_entity_poly.pdbx_seq_one_letter_code
_entity_poly.pdbx_strand_id
1 'polypeptide(L)'
;MDKAINAQSRRPGIHGRALAAALPLAPFSCFALTAAYGDETAFTDLAHVKAGIWPYLNASGPTTGMLVFLAVLAVEYAGFAMLGRARICDERSEDVSNAAQTALRARGWAIALGLILSLTLTIPPHNVSHLEGQLAATGTPPAVAAEYRTVWYWLYYIARYVGFAALITAAAAIALHAVIRADRSASTPQPSPTPVHPIAARLRNLFGSLTAGRTAIIGAIIWLCWLPWTVLLWPANIAADTVAQLVWMRTGRAWDPSTHEYLPGYALSDQHPWLDSLIYGAFDRLGLAIGSEAWGLWLLAFLQTTLCALALGLVINYLGGVMRMDWRFCAAATAFMALVPAYGRLMMSVVKDSTVMPFFLVLMVLVMEYIRRVRTGAKLGPWLIVGIVALSVLNAQMRKISLEIVAVTFIVLAIVLVRRRLTSLALAVVPVAIGMIISAIALPALHVAPGGKQEMIAIPLQQTAAIVVAHGDTINPSDRAAIDAVITCSPEQLDDYLTWDPNDEKEIGSADAIKDRCFNREATGGDALRFLVVWAKLAVLNPRTAVAAVPWLRDPFVMGPVYDEGWYVRWGWEEMGSNMILPEYESTWTWADMSAPQKIGSAVYGFAENAPGVSLLLRENLYAVWVPLFVAACCCVLPERRTGRIEVTEQTERIGSRWRNLVYLAPWVLTILSLFLLPGHQTRYTWTLAFGVALIAAVPFLHEDDQD
;
A
#
# COMPACT_ATOMS: atom_id res chain seq x y z
N MET A 1 63.33 18.26 20.89
CA MET A 1 62.40 18.64 19.79
C MET A 1 61.10 17.87 20.01
N ASP A 2 60.53 17.95 21.23
CA ASP A 2 59.70 16.88 21.82
C ASP A 2 58.37 17.36 22.43
N LYS A 3 57.72 18.32 21.77
CA LYS A 3 56.37 18.76 22.17
C LYS A 3 55.37 18.88 21.02
N ALA A 4 55.66 18.28 19.86
CA ALA A 4 54.79 18.34 18.68
C ALA A 4 54.10 17.01 18.29
N ILE A 5 54.30 15.92 19.05
CA ILE A 5 53.72 14.60 18.70
C ILE A 5 52.42 14.27 19.49
N ASN A 6 52.04 15.07 20.49
CA ASN A 6 50.93 14.72 21.39
C ASN A 6 49.59 15.43 21.15
N ALA A 7 49.33 15.93 19.93
CA ALA A 7 48.05 16.57 19.57
C ALA A 7 47.16 15.71 18.65
N GLN A 8 47.53 14.46 18.34
CA GLN A 8 46.74 13.57 17.48
C GLN A 8 45.83 12.57 18.23
N SER A 9 45.72 12.64 19.56
CA SER A 9 45.17 11.54 20.39
C SER A 9 43.79 11.76 21.05
N ARG A 10 42.88 12.59 20.53
CA ARG A 10 41.52 12.70 21.11
C ARG A 10 40.38 12.84 20.10
N ARG A 11 40.45 12.17 18.96
CA ARG A 11 39.23 11.94 18.18
C ARG A 11 38.49 10.76 18.82
N PRO A 12 37.26 10.92 19.33
CA PRO A 12 36.51 9.81 19.89
C PRO A 12 36.37 8.70 18.84
N GLY A 13 36.63 7.46 19.24
CA GLY A 13 36.40 6.26 18.42
C GLY A 13 34.92 6.13 18.03
N ILE A 14 34.59 5.15 17.17
CA ILE A 14 33.21 4.95 16.67
C ILE A 14 32.18 4.96 17.81
N HIS A 15 32.46 4.23 18.88
CA HIS A 15 31.58 4.16 20.05
C HIS A 15 31.46 5.49 20.79
N GLY A 16 32.55 6.27 20.92
CA GLY A 16 32.50 7.60 21.52
C GLY A 16 31.68 8.60 20.70
N ARG A 17 31.73 8.51 19.37
CA ARG A 17 30.89 9.34 18.47
C ARG A 17 29.43 8.90 18.46
N ALA A 18 29.19 7.60 18.45
CA ALA A 18 27.84 7.04 18.52
C ALA A 18 27.14 7.44 19.82
N LEU A 19 27.85 7.35 20.94
CA LEU A 19 27.34 7.80 22.24
C LEU A 19 27.12 9.31 22.27
N ALA A 20 28.05 10.11 21.73
CA ALA A 20 27.91 11.56 21.65
C ALA A 20 26.71 12.01 20.77
N ALA A 21 26.29 11.19 19.79
CA ALA A 21 25.09 11.42 19.00
C ALA A 21 23.81 10.94 19.70
N ALA A 22 23.83 9.74 20.30
CA ALA A 22 22.66 9.12 20.91
C ALA A 22 22.23 9.84 22.21
N LEU A 23 23.17 10.30 23.05
CA LEU A 23 22.84 10.95 24.33
C LEU A 23 21.92 12.18 24.19
N PRO A 24 22.18 13.14 23.27
CA PRO A 24 21.32 14.31 23.09
C PRO A 24 20.04 14.01 22.27
N LEU A 25 20.00 12.94 21.47
CA LEU A 25 18.85 12.61 20.62
C LEU A 25 17.82 11.72 21.33
N ALA A 26 18.25 10.82 22.20
CA ALA A 26 17.37 9.92 22.93
C ALA A 26 16.23 10.63 23.68
N PRO A 27 16.43 11.80 24.33
CA PRO A 27 15.33 12.56 24.92
C PRO A 27 14.26 13.00 23.91
N PHE A 28 14.66 13.44 22.70
CA PHE A 28 13.72 13.80 21.64
C PHE A 28 12.96 12.58 21.12
N SER A 29 13.64 11.44 20.99
CA SER A 29 13.03 10.18 20.56
C SER A 29 12.07 9.62 21.59
N CYS A 30 12.39 9.73 22.88
CA CYS A 30 11.44 9.44 23.96
C CYS A 30 10.23 10.36 23.89
N PHE A 31 10.46 11.67 23.75
CA PHE A 31 9.39 12.64 23.58
C PHE A 31 8.52 12.30 22.36
N ALA A 32 9.11 11.93 21.22
CA ALA A 32 8.36 11.55 20.03
C ALA A 32 7.43 10.34 20.25
N LEU A 33 7.88 9.36 21.04
CA LEU A 33 7.13 8.14 21.38
C LEU A 33 6.05 8.35 22.45
N THR A 34 6.29 9.24 23.43
CA THR A 34 5.43 9.38 24.61
C THR A 34 4.62 10.66 24.65
N ALA A 35 4.95 11.68 23.84
CA ALA A 35 4.23 12.94 23.86
C ALA A 35 2.84 12.80 23.24
N ALA A 36 1.83 13.02 24.06
CA ALA A 36 0.43 13.20 23.69
C ALA A 36 -0.11 14.46 24.36
N TYR A 37 -1.31 14.89 23.97
CA TYR A 37 -2.02 15.99 24.60
C TYR A 37 -3.52 15.72 24.61
N GLY A 38 -4.21 16.35 25.57
CA GLY A 38 -5.65 16.16 25.78
C GLY A 38 -6.50 16.86 24.73
N ASP A 39 -6.22 18.13 24.43
CA ASP A 39 -6.99 18.92 23.48
C ASP A 39 -6.10 19.98 22.76
N GLU A 40 -6.63 20.59 21.70
CA GLU A 40 -5.90 21.54 20.85
C GLU A 40 -5.49 22.85 21.55
N THR A 41 -6.13 23.23 22.66
CA THR A 41 -5.78 24.44 23.42
C THR A 41 -4.42 24.31 24.11
N ALA A 42 -3.86 23.10 24.19
CA ALA A 42 -2.52 22.82 24.69
C ALA A 42 -1.42 23.65 24.00
N PHE A 43 -1.67 24.18 22.80
CA PHE A 43 -0.69 24.96 22.05
C PHE A 43 -0.87 26.48 22.11
N THR A 44 -1.82 27.00 22.89
CA THR A 44 -2.09 28.44 22.97
C THR A 44 -0.91 29.23 23.56
N ASP A 45 -0.38 28.78 24.70
CA ASP A 45 0.79 29.37 25.36
C ASP A 45 1.60 28.32 26.15
N LEU A 46 2.71 28.75 26.78
CA LEU A 46 3.58 27.86 27.55
C LEU A 46 2.90 27.25 28.79
N ALA A 47 1.95 27.94 29.41
CA ALA A 47 1.23 27.41 30.56
C ALA A 47 0.32 26.25 30.14
N HIS A 48 -0.39 26.41 29.01
CA HIS A 48 -1.22 25.36 28.42
C HIS A 48 -0.38 24.20 27.88
N VAL A 49 0.79 24.44 27.29
CA VAL A 49 1.71 23.35 26.90
C VAL A 49 2.10 22.52 28.11
N LYS A 50 2.44 23.16 29.23
CA LYS A 50 2.80 22.46 30.46
C LYS A 50 1.62 21.68 31.03
N ALA A 51 0.44 22.27 31.07
CA ALA A 51 -0.76 21.62 31.60
C ALA A 51 -1.26 20.48 30.68
N GLY A 52 -1.20 20.66 29.37
CA GLY A 52 -1.78 19.78 28.37
C GLY A 52 -0.86 18.69 27.84
N ILE A 53 0.47 18.80 27.98
CA ILE A 53 1.44 17.80 27.45
C ILE A 53 2.20 17.08 28.57
N TRP A 54 2.64 17.82 29.60
CA TRP A 54 3.52 17.28 30.65
C TRP A 54 2.91 16.11 31.46
N PRO A 55 1.60 16.10 31.78
CA PRO A 55 0.98 14.97 32.46
C PRO A 55 1.05 13.68 31.63
N TYR A 56 0.91 13.77 30.31
CA TYR A 56 0.92 12.62 29.42
C TYR A 56 2.33 12.01 29.24
N LEU A 57 3.37 12.85 29.29
CA LEU A 57 4.77 12.37 29.30
C LEU A 57 5.11 11.53 30.54
N ASN A 58 4.43 11.80 31.67
CA ASN A 58 4.61 11.10 32.95
C ASN A 58 3.54 10.04 33.23
N ALA A 59 2.56 9.82 32.34
CA ALA A 59 1.41 8.96 32.58
C ALA A 59 1.79 7.50 32.91
N SER A 60 2.95 7.04 32.44
CA SER A 60 3.46 5.68 32.70
C SER A 60 4.37 5.58 33.94
N GLY A 61 4.61 6.69 34.64
CA GLY A 61 5.48 6.78 35.82
C GLY A 61 7.00 6.79 35.50
N PRO A 62 7.84 7.18 36.47
CA PRO A 62 9.29 7.39 36.26
C PRO A 62 10.02 6.12 35.81
N THR A 63 9.62 4.96 36.33
CA THR A 63 10.24 3.66 36.01
C THR A 63 10.04 3.32 34.54
N THR A 64 8.81 3.43 34.03
CA THR A 64 8.50 3.16 32.63
C THR A 64 9.18 4.17 31.71
N GLY A 65 9.19 5.46 32.09
CA GLY A 65 9.92 6.50 31.36
C GLY A 65 11.42 6.20 31.26
N MET A 66 12.05 5.74 32.35
CA MET A 66 13.46 5.33 32.35
C MET A 66 13.70 4.09 31.48
N LEU A 67 12.79 3.10 31.51
CA LEU A 67 12.89 1.92 30.65
C LEU A 67 12.78 2.28 29.16
N VAL A 68 11.85 3.15 28.80
CA VAL A 68 11.71 3.68 27.43
C VAL A 68 12.98 4.42 27.02
N PHE A 69 13.51 5.28 27.90
CA PHE A 69 14.76 5.99 27.63
C PHE A 69 15.95 5.06 27.41
N LEU A 70 16.14 4.05 28.27
CA LEU A 70 17.22 3.09 28.12
C LEU A 70 17.07 2.26 26.83
N ALA A 71 15.86 1.87 26.46
CA ALA A 71 15.59 1.14 25.23
C ALA A 71 15.89 2.01 23.99
N VAL A 72 15.40 3.25 23.96
CA VAL A 72 15.65 4.23 22.89
C VAL A 72 17.14 4.50 22.77
N LEU A 73 17.82 4.80 23.88
CA LEU A 73 19.26 5.07 23.90
C LEU A 73 20.07 3.88 23.38
N ALA A 74 19.68 2.64 23.72
CA ALA A 74 20.33 1.44 23.23
C ALA A 74 20.17 1.27 21.72
N VAL A 75 18.97 1.48 21.18
CA VAL A 75 18.68 1.43 19.74
C VAL A 75 19.48 2.50 19.00
N GLU A 76 19.42 3.75 19.46
CA GLU A 76 20.14 4.86 18.84
C GLU A 76 21.65 4.68 18.89
N TYR A 77 22.19 4.30 20.05
CA TYR A 77 23.62 4.01 20.19
C TYR A 77 24.06 2.91 19.22
N ALA A 78 23.32 1.81 19.13
CA ALA A 78 23.63 0.72 18.22
C ALA A 78 23.54 1.18 16.75
N GLY A 79 22.49 1.89 16.37
CA GLY A 79 22.30 2.41 15.01
C GLY A 79 23.38 3.40 14.61
N PHE A 80 23.69 4.39 15.45
CA PHE A 80 24.74 5.37 15.18
C PHE A 80 26.15 4.74 15.19
N ALA A 81 26.38 3.69 15.99
CA ALA A 81 27.61 2.91 15.90
C ALA A 81 27.73 2.21 14.54
N MET A 82 26.64 1.64 14.00
CA MET A 82 26.63 1.04 12.66
C MET A 82 26.86 2.09 11.56
N LEU A 83 26.27 3.28 11.68
CA LEU A 83 26.53 4.40 10.74
C LEU A 83 27.99 4.87 10.76
N GLY A 84 28.67 4.76 11.92
CA GLY A 84 30.07 5.15 12.11
C GLY A 84 31.09 4.16 11.55
N ARG A 85 30.71 2.91 11.25
CA ARG A 85 31.63 1.85 10.76
C ARG A 85 32.18 2.08 9.35
N ALA A 86 31.62 3.01 8.57
CA ALA A 86 32.08 3.32 7.22
C ALA A 86 33.49 3.94 7.13
N ARG A 87 34.12 4.35 8.25
CA ARG A 87 35.41 5.07 8.26
C ARG A 87 36.62 4.27 8.77
N ILE A 88 36.44 3.03 9.23
CA ILE A 88 37.53 2.18 9.72
C ILE A 88 37.55 0.90 8.89
N CYS A 89 38.07 0.99 7.68
CA CYS A 89 38.58 -0.18 6.98
C CYS A 89 40.08 0.07 6.81
N ASP A 90 40.86 -0.71 7.56
CA ASP A 90 42.31 -0.68 7.67
C ASP A 90 42.95 -0.87 6.29
N GLU A 91 43.99 -0.09 5.95
CA GLU A 91 44.62 0.04 4.62
C GLU A 91 45.39 -1.22 4.14
N ARG A 92 45.00 -2.44 4.54
CA ARG A 92 45.77 -3.67 4.29
C ARG A 92 45.05 -4.82 3.60
N SER A 93 43.82 -4.64 3.10
CA SER A 93 43.17 -5.65 2.24
C SER A 93 42.68 -5.07 0.92
N GLU A 94 42.80 -5.84 -0.16
CA GLU A 94 42.33 -5.48 -1.51
C GLU A 94 40.80 -5.29 -1.59
N ASP A 95 40.06 -5.64 -0.52
CA ASP A 95 38.60 -5.60 -0.43
C ASP A 95 38.05 -4.41 0.40
N VAL A 96 38.95 -3.51 0.84
CA VAL A 96 38.67 -2.36 1.73
C VAL A 96 37.76 -1.30 1.08
N SER A 97 38.00 -0.99 -0.19
CA SER A 97 37.25 0.02 -0.95
C SER A 97 35.78 -0.37 -1.10
N ASN A 98 35.51 -1.66 -1.30
CA ASN A 98 34.19 -2.25 -1.53
C ASN A 98 33.33 -2.24 -0.25
N ALA A 99 33.92 -2.63 0.88
CA ALA A 99 33.27 -2.59 2.18
C ALA A 99 32.94 -1.15 2.60
N ALA A 100 33.85 -0.21 2.34
CA ALA A 100 33.65 1.21 2.63
C ALA A 100 32.52 1.82 1.78
N GLN A 101 32.45 1.50 0.48
CA GLN A 101 31.40 2.00 -0.41
C GLN A 101 30.01 1.44 -0.04
N THR A 102 29.92 0.16 0.31
CA THR A 102 28.68 -0.47 0.79
C THR A 102 28.20 0.18 2.09
N ALA A 103 29.11 0.42 3.03
CA ALA A 103 28.80 1.10 4.29
C ALA A 103 28.35 2.56 4.06
N LEU A 104 28.96 3.27 3.10
CA LEU A 104 28.56 4.63 2.74
C LEU A 104 27.15 4.68 2.14
N ARG A 105 26.82 3.75 1.22
CA ARG A 105 25.47 3.61 0.66
C ARG A 105 24.46 3.27 1.75
N ALA A 106 24.76 2.28 2.61
CA ALA A 106 23.91 1.91 3.73
C ALA A 106 23.62 3.08 4.66
N ARG A 107 24.65 3.91 4.93
CA ARG A 107 24.51 5.14 5.72
C ARG A 107 23.61 6.16 5.04
N GLY A 108 23.82 6.44 3.75
CA GLY A 108 23.00 7.39 3.00
C GLY A 108 21.53 6.98 2.97
N TRP A 109 21.26 5.71 2.71
CA TRP A 109 19.90 5.15 2.70
C TRP A 109 19.26 5.10 4.08
N ALA A 110 20.00 4.75 5.13
CA ALA A 110 19.46 4.78 6.50
C ALA A 110 19.00 6.19 6.90
N ILE A 111 19.77 7.22 6.56
CA ILE A 111 19.41 8.62 6.80
C ILE A 111 18.20 9.01 5.95
N ALA A 112 18.21 8.70 4.65
CA ALA A 112 17.09 9.03 3.77
C ALA A 112 15.77 8.36 4.21
N LEU A 113 15.81 7.06 4.53
CA LEU A 113 14.67 6.33 5.08
C LEU A 113 14.20 6.93 6.39
N GLY A 114 15.11 7.23 7.32
CA GLY A 114 14.75 7.84 8.60
C GLY A 114 14.09 9.20 8.46
N LEU A 115 14.56 10.05 7.55
CA LEU A 115 13.97 11.36 7.27
C LEU A 115 12.61 11.28 6.57
N ILE A 116 12.44 10.36 5.62
CA ILE A 116 11.18 10.18 4.88
C ILE A 116 10.13 9.52 5.77
N LEU A 117 10.48 8.41 6.44
CA LEU A 117 9.55 7.65 7.29
C LEU A 117 9.19 8.39 8.58
N SER A 118 10.03 9.31 9.07
CA SER A 118 9.64 10.14 10.22
C SER A 118 8.55 11.15 9.88
N LEU A 119 8.47 11.63 8.63
CA LEU A 119 7.34 12.47 8.21
C LEU A 119 6.02 11.71 8.34
N THR A 120 6.03 10.41 8.02
CA THR A 120 4.83 9.53 8.09
C THR A 120 4.34 9.27 9.51
N LEU A 121 5.22 9.44 10.51
CA LEU A 121 4.87 9.34 11.94
C LEU A 121 4.61 10.70 12.58
N THR A 122 5.08 11.78 11.96
CA THR A 122 5.02 13.11 12.55
C THR A 122 3.86 13.92 12.01
N ILE A 123 3.54 13.83 10.71
CA ILE A 123 2.42 14.58 10.12
C ILE A 123 1.12 13.93 10.60
N PRO A 124 0.23 14.67 11.29
CA PRO A 124 -1.04 14.12 11.73
C PRO A 124 -1.92 13.89 10.49
N PRO A 125 -2.79 12.87 10.49
CA PRO A 125 -3.88 12.85 9.52
C PRO A 125 -4.63 14.19 9.53
N HIS A 126 -4.98 14.68 8.34
CA HIS A 126 -5.94 15.77 8.27
C HIS A 126 -7.30 15.26 8.75
N ASN A 127 -7.74 15.75 9.92
CA ASN A 127 -9.07 15.53 10.44
C ASN A 127 -9.75 16.91 10.59
N VAL A 128 -10.77 17.17 9.78
CA VAL A 128 -11.54 18.43 9.81
C VAL A 128 -12.76 18.31 10.71
N SER A 129 -13.17 17.10 11.12
CA SER A 129 -14.37 16.92 11.94
C SER A 129 -14.13 17.19 13.43
N HIS A 130 -12.88 17.42 13.87
CA HIS A 130 -12.50 17.55 15.29
C HIS A 130 -13.00 16.39 16.20
N LEU A 131 -13.59 15.34 15.62
CA LEU A 131 -14.11 14.19 16.36
C LEU A 131 -12.93 13.31 16.74
N GLU A 132 -12.74 13.19 18.05
CA GLU A 132 -11.83 12.27 18.74
C GLU A 132 -12.30 10.81 18.53
N GLY A 133 -12.29 10.33 17.28
CA GLY A 133 -12.74 8.98 16.94
C GLY A 133 -11.62 8.01 16.56
N GLN A 134 -10.48 8.52 16.06
CA GLN A 134 -9.38 7.64 15.74
C GLN A 134 -8.52 7.46 16.98
N LEU A 135 -8.73 6.34 17.67
CA LEU A 135 -7.77 5.72 18.59
C LEU A 135 -6.36 5.97 18.01
N ALA A 136 -5.68 6.96 18.60
CA ALA A 136 -4.37 7.38 18.16
C ALA A 136 -3.50 6.12 18.14
N ALA A 137 -3.16 5.66 16.93
CA ALA A 137 -2.06 4.73 16.78
C ALA A 137 -0.90 5.39 17.53
N THR A 138 -0.32 4.66 18.48
CA THR A 138 0.76 5.14 19.34
C THR A 138 1.74 5.98 18.53
N GLY A 139 1.70 7.30 18.69
CA GLY A 139 2.58 8.22 17.99
C GLY A 139 1.95 9.18 16.96
N THR A 140 0.66 9.18 16.67
CA THR A 140 0.05 10.27 15.87
C THR A 140 -0.79 11.20 16.76
N PRO A 141 -0.46 12.50 16.84
CA PRO A 141 -1.26 13.46 17.60
C PRO A 141 -2.56 13.79 16.84
N PRO A 142 -3.65 14.17 17.54
CA PRO A 142 -4.90 14.58 16.87
C PRO A 142 -4.68 15.82 16.00
N ALA A 143 -5.60 16.11 15.09
CA ALA A 143 -5.54 17.35 14.31
C ALA A 143 -5.71 18.57 15.23
N VAL A 144 -5.13 19.70 14.83
CA VAL A 144 -5.18 20.98 15.57
C VAL A 144 -5.73 22.05 14.65
N ALA A 145 -6.76 22.78 15.09
CA ALA A 145 -7.34 23.89 14.35
C ALA A 145 -6.28 24.94 13.98
N ALA A 146 -6.48 25.63 12.85
CA ALA A 146 -5.52 26.61 12.35
C ALA A 146 -5.17 27.71 13.38
N GLU A 147 -6.15 28.12 14.20
CA GLU A 147 -6.01 29.12 15.26
C GLU A 147 -5.09 28.68 16.41
N TYR A 148 -4.99 27.38 16.68
CA TYR A 148 -4.11 26.83 17.74
C TYR A 148 -2.72 26.42 17.21
N ARG A 149 -2.44 26.57 15.91
CA ARG A 149 -1.11 26.28 15.30
C ARG A 149 -0.09 27.40 15.57
N THR A 150 0.11 27.72 16.84
CA THR A 150 1.07 28.74 17.30
C THR A 150 2.52 28.25 17.17
N VAL A 151 3.49 29.06 17.61
CA VAL A 151 4.90 28.63 17.71
C VAL A 151 5.08 27.36 18.54
N TRP A 152 4.24 27.13 19.57
CA TRP A 152 4.34 25.97 20.45
C TRP A 152 3.94 24.67 19.75
N TYR A 153 2.91 24.73 18.91
CA TYR A 153 2.53 23.64 18.01
C TYR A 153 3.72 23.26 17.11
N TRP A 154 4.32 24.23 16.42
CA TRP A 154 5.44 23.93 15.52
C TRP A 154 6.68 23.41 16.25
N LEU A 155 6.99 23.93 17.45
CA LEU A 155 8.07 23.41 18.28
C LEU A 155 7.81 21.96 18.72
N TYR A 156 6.56 21.63 19.08
CA TYR A 156 6.15 20.26 19.38
C TYR A 156 6.39 19.34 18.17
N TYR A 157 5.92 19.70 16.97
CA TYR A 157 6.13 18.90 15.76
C TYR A 157 7.60 18.76 15.37
N ILE A 158 8.38 19.83 15.45
CA ILE A 158 9.82 19.79 15.18
C ILE A 158 10.52 18.83 16.15
N ALA A 159 10.20 18.91 17.45
CA ALA A 159 10.77 18.01 18.45
C ALA A 159 10.41 16.55 18.18
N ARG A 160 9.16 16.26 17.80
CA ARG A 160 8.73 14.91 17.41
C ARG A 160 9.40 14.43 16.13
N TYR A 161 9.49 15.29 15.12
CA TYR A 161 10.16 14.97 13.86
C TYR A 161 11.62 14.60 14.09
N VAL A 162 12.34 15.41 14.87
CA VAL A 162 13.75 15.16 15.21
C VAL A 162 13.89 13.83 15.95
N GLY A 163 13.01 13.53 16.91
CA GLY A 163 13.01 12.26 17.63
C GLY A 163 12.74 11.06 16.74
N PHE A 164 11.64 11.07 15.96
CA PHE A 164 11.35 9.98 15.03
C PHE A 164 12.44 9.83 13.95
N ALA A 165 12.99 10.93 13.43
CA ALA A 165 14.06 10.89 12.45
C ALA A 165 15.31 10.21 13.03
N ALA A 166 15.70 10.54 14.25
CA ALA A 166 16.83 9.90 14.93
C ALA A 166 16.58 8.40 15.16
N LEU A 167 15.43 8.06 15.75
CA LEU A 167 15.08 6.69 16.08
C LEU A 167 14.95 5.79 14.84
N ILE A 168 14.23 6.24 13.81
CA ILE A 168 14.04 5.46 12.59
C ILE A 168 15.34 5.37 11.80
N THR A 169 16.15 6.43 11.74
CA THR A 169 17.48 6.36 11.11
C THR A 169 18.34 5.29 11.79
N ALA A 170 18.33 5.24 13.12
CA ALA A 170 19.06 4.22 13.88
C ALA A 170 18.51 2.81 13.60
N ALA A 171 17.19 2.63 13.61
CA ALA A 171 16.54 1.36 13.31
C ALA A 171 16.84 0.89 11.86
N ALA A 172 16.73 1.78 10.88
CA ALA A 172 17.06 1.51 9.48
C ALA A 172 18.54 1.14 9.31
N ALA A 173 19.45 1.82 10.02
CA ALA A 173 20.86 1.47 10.02
C ALA A 173 21.11 0.06 10.55
N ILE A 174 20.47 -0.31 11.67
CA ILE A 174 20.55 -1.67 12.23
C ILE A 174 20.00 -2.69 11.23
N ALA A 175 18.82 -2.44 10.67
CA ALA A 175 18.16 -3.33 9.73
C ALA A 175 18.99 -3.54 8.45
N LEU A 176 19.49 -2.48 7.81
CA LEU A 176 20.34 -2.58 6.63
C LEU A 176 21.65 -3.33 6.93
N HIS A 177 22.27 -3.08 8.09
CA HIS A 177 23.47 -3.84 8.48
C HIS A 177 23.19 -5.31 8.77
N ALA A 178 22.04 -5.62 9.37
CA ALA A 178 21.60 -7.01 9.57
C ALA A 178 21.37 -7.71 8.23
N VAL A 179 20.73 -7.04 7.26
CA VAL A 179 20.53 -7.54 5.90
C VAL A 179 21.87 -7.76 5.19
N ILE A 180 22.80 -6.81 5.24
CA ILE A 180 24.15 -6.96 4.66
C ILE A 180 24.88 -8.14 5.30
N ARG A 181 24.80 -8.30 6.63
CA ARG A 181 25.44 -9.40 7.35
C ARG A 181 24.83 -10.75 6.97
N ALA A 182 23.51 -10.82 6.88
CA ALA A 182 22.79 -12.02 6.46
C ALA A 182 23.15 -12.41 5.02
N ASP A 183 23.22 -11.43 4.11
CA ASP A 183 23.61 -11.63 2.72
C ASP A 183 25.06 -12.14 2.62
N ARG A 184 26.00 -11.60 3.41
CA ARG A 184 27.37 -12.11 3.48
C ARG A 184 27.44 -13.54 4.01
N SER A 185 26.70 -13.84 5.06
CA SER A 185 26.64 -15.18 5.66
C SER A 185 26.10 -16.21 4.66
N ALA A 186 25.11 -15.84 3.85
CA ALA A 186 24.56 -16.70 2.81
C ALA A 186 25.51 -16.94 1.63
N SER A 187 26.47 -16.03 1.37
CA SER A 187 27.48 -16.19 0.31
C SER A 187 28.71 -17.00 0.73
N THR A 188 29.00 -17.14 2.04
CA THR A 188 30.16 -17.91 2.49
C THR A 188 29.88 -19.41 2.36
N PRO A 189 30.73 -20.21 1.67
CA PRO A 189 30.59 -21.65 1.63
C PRO A 189 30.57 -22.21 3.06
N GLN A 190 29.49 -22.88 3.44
CA GLN A 190 29.44 -23.53 4.75
C GLN A 190 30.45 -24.69 4.77
N PRO A 191 31.25 -24.84 5.84
CA PRO A 191 32.01 -26.07 6.04
C PRO A 191 31.06 -27.27 6.17
N SER A 192 31.58 -28.46 5.87
CA SER A 192 30.90 -29.77 5.81
C SER A 192 29.72 -29.94 6.79
N PRO A 193 28.60 -30.54 6.35
CA PRO A 193 27.31 -30.38 7.00
C PRO A 193 27.28 -30.96 8.42
N THR A 194 27.07 -30.09 9.40
CA THR A 194 26.40 -30.50 10.66
C THR A 194 25.06 -31.15 10.32
N PRO A 195 24.61 -32.18 11.06
CA PRO A 195 23.34 -32.83 10.80
C PRO A 195 22.21 -31.80 10.76
N VAL A 196 21.58 -31.65 9.59
CA VAL A 196 20.49 -30.70 9.38
C VAL A 196 19.29 -31.21 10.18
N HIS A 197 18.78 -30.37 11.09
CA HIS A 197 17.58 -30.68 11.87
C HIS A 197 16.44 -31.14 10.92
N PRO A 198 15.70 -32.22 11.22
CA PRO A 198 14.74 -32.83 10.30
C PRO A 198 13.66 -31.87 9.79
N ILE A 199 13.23 -30.90 10.61
CA ILE A 199 12.30 -29.84 10.21
C ILE A 199 12.90 -28.95 9.10
N ALA A 200 14.16 -28.56 9.23
CA ALA A 200 14.83 -27.73 8.22
C ALA A 200 14.99 -28.48 6.89
N ALA A 201 15.26 -29.78 6.93
CA ALA A 201 15.28 -30.62 5.72
C ALA A 201 13.91 -30.69 5.03
N ARG A 202 12.82 -30.86 5.81
CA ARG A 202 11.44 -30.85 5.27
C ARG A 202 11.07 -29.50 4.66
N LEU A 203 11.40 -28.39 5.31
CA LEU A 203 11.12 -27.05 4.79
C LEU A 203 11.94 -26.73 3.54
N ARG A 204 13.23 -27.09 3.50
CA ARG A 204 14.04 -27.00 2.28
C ARG A 204 13.42 -27.79 1.13
N ASN A 205 12.91 -28.99 1.41
CA ASN A 205 12.23 -29.79 0.41
C ASN A 205 10.91 -29.14 -0.03
N LEU A 206 10.09 -28.64 0.90
CA LEU A 206 8.80 -28.02 0.59
C LEU A 206 8.95 -26.81 -0.34
N PHE A 207 9.96 -25.96 -0.14
CA PHE A 207 10.16 -24.73 -0.92
C PHE A 207 11.17 -24.88 -2.08
N GLY A 208 11.80 -26.05 -2.25
CA GLY A 208 12.97 -26.19 -3.13
C GLY A 208 12.68 -26.37 -4.63
N SER A 209 11.44 -26.59 -5.03
CA SER A 209 11.04 -26.70 -6.44
C SER A 209 9.54 -26.47 -6.61
N LEU A 210 9.18 -25.83 -7.72
CA LEU A 210 7.81 -25.49 -8.06
C LEU A 210 7.06 -26.74 -8.55
N THR A 211 6.05 -27.16 -7.80
CA THR A 211 5.13 -28.24 -8.16
C THR A 211 3.72 -27.93 -7.67
N ALA A 212 2.70 -28.50 -8.32
CA ALA A 212 1.30 -28.31 -7.91
C ALA A 212 1.06 -28.81 -6.46
N GLY A 213 1.63 -29.96 -6.09
CA GLY A 213 1.48 -30.53 -4.75
C GLY A 213 2.07 -29.64 -3.65
N ARG A 214 3.27 -29.08 -3.85
CA ARG A 214 3.90 -28.17 -2.87
C ARG A 214 3.15 -26.85 -2.77
N THR A 215 2.67 -26.33 -3.90
CA THR A 215 1.80 -25.15 -3.96
C THR A 215 0.54 -25.36 -3.11
N ALA A 216 -0.13 -26.51 -3.29
CA ALA A 216 -1.32 -26.87 -2.53
C ALA A 216 -1.03 -27.02 -1.03
N ILE A 217 0.11 -27.62 -0.64
CA ILE A 217 0.49 -27.74 0.78
C ILE A 217 0.70 -26.36 1.41
N ILE A 218 1.44 -25.46 0.77
CA ILE A 218 1.69 -24.12 1.29
C ILE A 218 0.37 -23.33 1.37
N GLY A 219 -0.45 -23.38 0.32
CA GLY A 219 -1.76 -22.74 0.31
C GLY A 219 -2.71 -23.30 1.38
N ALA A 220 -2.68 -24.61 1.61
CA ALA A 220 -3.48 -25.24 2.67
C ALA A 220 -3.06 -24.78 4.07
N ILE A 221 -1.75 -24.59 4.32
CA ILE A 221 -1.27 -24.04 5.61
C ILE A 221 -1.86 -22.64 5.83
N ILE A 222 -1.78 -21.76 4.83
CA ILE A 222 -2.33 -20.41 4.89
C ILE A 222 -3.85 -20.46 5.12
N TRP A 223 -4.54 -21.24 4.29
CA TRP A 223 -6.00 -21.37 4.34
C TRP A 223 -6.52 -21.91 5.68
N LEU A 224 -5.86 -22.92 6.26
CA LEU A 224 -6.21 -23.46 7.56
C LEU A 224 -6.11 -22.40 8.67
N CYS A 225 -5.12 -21.51 8.60
CA CYS A 225 -5.01 -20.39 9.54
C CYS A 225 -6.05 -19.29 9.31
N TRP A 226 -6.66 -19.24 8.11
CA TRP A 226 -7.73 -18.30 7.79
C TRP A 226 -9.13 -18.83 8.12
N LEU A 227 -9.30 -20.14 8.37
CA LEU A 227 -10.58 -20.73 8.75
C LEU A 227 -11.29 -20.01 9.92
N PRO A 228 -10.60 -19.58 11.00
CA PRO A 228 -11.25 -18.80 12.06
C PRO A 228 -11.95 -17.54 11.52
N TRP A 229 -11.33 -16.82 10.57
CA TRP A 229 -11.94 -15.65 9.95
C TRP A 229 -13.14 -16.01 9.08
N THR A 230 -13.09 -17.14 8.36
CA THR A 230 -14.25 -17.60 7.56
C THR A 230 -15.51 -17.83 8.40
N VAL A 231 -15.34 -18.24 9.66
CA VAL A 231 -16.44 -18.42 10.62
C VAL A 231 -16.85 -17.07 11.24
N LEU A 232 -15.87 -16.27 11.68
CA LEU A 232 -16.13 -14.99 12.35
C LEU A 232 -16.73 -13.93 11.44
N LEU A 233 -16.54 -14.02 10.11
CA LEU A 233 -17.12 -13.09 9.13
C LEU A 233 -18.42 -13.59 8.50
N TRP A 234 -19.04 -14.64 9.03
CA TRP A 234 -20.35 -15.10 8.55
C TRP A 234 -21.39 -13.96 8.52
N PRO A 235 -22.22 -13.82 7.46
CA PRO A 235 -22.23 -14.60 6.22
C PRO A 235 -21.18 -14.15 5.20
N ALA A 236 -20.82 -12.88 5.19
CA ALA A 236 -19.62 -12.30 4.62
C ALA A 236 -19.62 -10.81 5.02
N ASN A 237 -18.52 -10.12 4.81
CA ASN A 237 -18.55 -8.66 4.76
C ASN A 237 -18.93 -8.23 3.34
N ILE A 238 -19.92 -7.36 3.15
CA ILE A 238 -20.44 -7.02 1.81
C ILE A 238 -20.55 -5.50 1.70
N ALA A 239 -19.79 -4.91 0.78
CA ALA A 239 -19.80 -3.47 0.58
C ALA A 239 -21.04 -3.02 -0.23
N ALA A 240 -21.34 -1.72 -0.12
CA ALA A 240 -22.45 -1.09 -0.84
C ALA A 240 -22.37 -1.39 -2.34
N ASP A 241 -21.23 -1.11 -3.00
CA ASP A 241 -21.01 -1.40 -4.44
C ASP A 241 -21.49 -2.81 -4.84
N THR A 242 -21.17 -3.82 -4.02
CA THR A 242 -21.53 -5.21 -4.25
C THR A 242 -23.04 -5.42 -4.12
N VAL A 243 -23.68 -4.81 -3.13
CA VAL A 243 -25.14 -4.82 -2.97
C VAL A 243 -25.84 -4.21 -4.19
N ALA A 244 -25.32 -3.10 -4.74
CA ALA A 244 -25.85 -2.55 -5.98
C ALA A 244 -25.76 -3.54 -7.16
N GLN A 245 -24.60 -4.20 -7.32
CA GLN A 245 -24.42 -5.24 -8.35
C GLN A 245 -25.41 -6.40 -8.18
N LEU A 246 -25.68 -6.83 -6.93
CA LEU A 246 -26.65 -7.88 -6.63
C LEU A 246 -28.08 -7.46 -6.95
N VAL A 247 -28.48 -6.24 -6.59
CA VAL A 247 -29.83 -5.74 -6.91
C VAL A 247 -30.00 -5.59 -8.43
N TRP A 248 -28.99 -5.18 -9.19
CA TRP A 248 -29.06 -5.21 -10.67
C TRP A 248 -29.32 -6.63 -11.19
N MET A 249 -28.59 -7.63 -10.67
CA MET A 249 -28.74 -9.04 -11.06
C MET A 249 -30.09 -9.65 -10.70
N ARG A 250 -30.72 -9.19 -9.62
CA ARG A 250 -32.05 -9.65 -9.17
C ARG A 250 -33.19 -8.99 -9.93
N THR A 251 -33.11 -7.68 -10.12
CA THR A 251 -34.19 -6.89 -10.70
C THR A 251 -34.13 -6.82 -12.23
N GLY A 252 -32.95 -7.05 -12.81
CA GLY A 252 -32.69 -6.82 -14.23
C GLY A 252 -32.81 -5.36 -14.64
N ARG A 253 -32.65 -4.43 -13.68
CA ARG A 253 -32.74 -2.98 -13.91
C ARG A 253 -31.49 -2.33 -13.36
N ALA A 254 -30.66 -1.79 -14.24
CA ALA A 254 -29.51 -1.01 -13.82
C ALA A 254 -29.93 0.40 -13.38
N TRP A 255 -29.18 0.97 -12.44
CA TRP A 255 -29.17 2.39 -12.12
C TRP A 255 -27.73 2.85 -11.96
N ASP A 256 -27.51 4.15 -12.05
CA ASP A 256 -26.21 4.74 -11.79
C ASP A 256 -26.09 5.06 -10.28
N PRO A 257 -25.18 4.40 -9.53
CA PRO A 257 -24.96 4.65 -8.11
C PRO A 257 -24.62 6.10 -7.76
N SER A 258 -24.13 6.88 -8.73
CA SER A 258 -23.80 8.30 -8.52
C SER A 258 -25.03 9.22 -8.58
N THR A 259 -25.94 8.99 -9.52
CA THR A 259 -27.14 9.84 -9.71
C THR A 259 -28.38 9.29 -9.01
N HIS A 260 -28.36 8.01 -8.64
CA HIS A 260 -29.51 7.27 -8.13
C HIS A 260 -30.65 7.19 -9.17
N GLU A 261 -30.34 7.39 -10.46
CA GLU A 261 -31.30 7.30 -11.56
C GLU A 261 -31.21 5.94 -12.27
N TYR A 262 -32.37 5.37 -12.60
CA TYR A 262 -32.44 4.17 -13.43
C TYR A 262 -31.89 4.44 -14.83
N LEU A 263 -31.24 3.43 -15.40
CA LEU A 263 -30.67 3.44 -16.75
C LEU A 263 -31.60 2.65 -17.68
N PRO A 264 -32.52 3.30 -18.43
CA PRO A 264 -33.54 2.59 -19.19
C PRO A 264 -32.93 1.70 -20.26
N GLY A 265 -33.41 0.46 -20.36
CA GLY A 265 -32.93 -0.51 -21.35
C GLY A 265 -31.65 -1.25 -20.97
N TYR A 266 -31.08 -1.00 -19.78
CA TYR A 266 -29.89 -1.68 -19.29
C TYR A 266 -30.20 -2.59 -18.10
N ALA A 267 -29.65 -3.80 -18.14
CA ALA A 267 -29.81 -4.78 -17.06
C ALA A 267 -28.68 -4.69 -16.02
N LEU A 268 -27.49 -4.24 -16.45
CA LEU A 268 -26.30 -4.06 -15.62
C LEU A 268 -25.62 -2.74 -15.98
N SER A 269 -24.75 -2.26 -15.10
CA SER A 269 -23.86 -1.12 -15.36
C SER A 269 -22.42 -1.53 -15.16
N ASP A 270 -21.56 -1.18 -16.12
CA ASP A 270 -20.11 -1.34 -16.02
C ASP A 270 -19.47 -0.21 -15.17
N GLN A 271 -20.26 0.65 -14.52
CA GLN A 271 -19.77 1.53 -13.45
C GLN A 271 -19.02 0.71 -12.37
N HIS A 272 -19.53 -0.48 -12.06
CA HIS A 272 -18.77 -1.53 -11.41
C HIS A 272 -18.45 -2.64 -12.42
N PRO A 273 -17.31 -3.33 -12.30
CA PRO A 273 -16.88 -4.29 -13.32
C PRO A 273 -17.93 -5.38 -13.55
N TRP A 274 -18.43 -5.49 -14.80
CA TRP A 274 -19.60 -6.32 -15.12
C TRP A 274 -19.42 -7.81 -14.79
N LEU A 275 -18.18 -8.32 -14.88
CA LEU A 275 -17.88 -9.73 -14.64
C LEU A 275 -18.11 -10.10 -13.16
N ASP A 276 -17.78 -9.20 -12.24
CA ASP A 276 -18.03 -9.41 -10.82
C ASP A 276 -19.53 -9.45 -10.55
N SER A 277 -20.33 -8.59 -11.18
CA SER A 277 -21.80 -8.62 -11.05
C SER A 277 -22.37 -9.99 -11.42
N LEU A 278 -21.88 -10.60 -12.51
CA LEU A 278 -22.32 -11.94 -12.91
C LEU A 278 -21.94 -13.02 -11.90
N ILE A 279 -20.71 -12.97 -11.38
CA ILE A 279 -20.24 -13.92 -10.36
C ILE A 279 -21.10 -13.77 -9.10
N TYR A 280 -21.29 -12.55 -8.62
CA TYR A 280 -22.03 -12.25 -7.40
C TYR A 280 -23.49 -12.70 -7.53
N GLY A 281 -24.14 -12.32 -8.63
CA GLY A 281 -25.52 -12.74 -8.90
C GLY A 281 -25.68 -14.27 -9.08
N ALA A 282 -24.66 -14.98 -9.57
CA ALA A 282 -24.71 -16.44 -9.68
C ALA A 282 -24.72 -17.12 -8.30
N PHE A 283 -23.88 -16.66 -7.36
CA PHE A 283 -23.84 -17.18 -5.99
C PHE A 283 -25.04 -16.75 -5.16
N ASP A 284 -25.55 -15.55 -5.38
CA ASP A 284 -26.82 -15.09 -4.81
C ASP A 284 -27.98 -16.01 -5.23
N ARG A 285 -28.14 -16.24 -6.54
CA ARG A 285 -29.17 -17.16 -7.07
C ARG A 285 -29.00 -18.60 -6.56
N LEU A 286 -27.76 -19.07 -6.43
CA LEU A 286 -27.47 -20.38 -5.85
C LEU A 286 -27.94 -20.44 -4.39
N GLY A 287 -27.63 -19.41 -3.60
CA GLY A 287 -28.08 -19.28 -2.21
C GLY A 287 -29.60 -19.33 -2.09
N LEU A 288 -30.29 -18.53 -2.90
CA LEU A 288 -31.75 -18.54 -2.96
C LEU A 288 -32.32 -19.92 -3.36
N ALA A 289 -31.68 -20.60 -4.32
CA ALA A 289 -32.10 -21.93 -4.76
C ALA A 289 -31.98 -23.01 -3.67
N ILE A 290 -31.01 -22.89 -2.76
CA ILE A 290 -30.84 -23.79 -1.60
C ILE A 290 -31.58 -23.30 -0.34
N GLY A 291 -32.33 -22.19 -0.44
CA GLY A 291 -33.13 -21.63 0.64
C GLY A 291 -32.38 -20.71 1.61
N SER A 292 -31.17 -20.26 1.28
CA SER A 292 -30.42 -19.29 2.09
C SER A 292 -29.43 -18.47 1.25
N GLU A 293 -29.77 -17.19 1.07
CA GLU A 293 -28.90 -16.19 0.43
C GLU A 293 -27.54 -16.10 1.11
N ALA A 294 -27.54 -16.04 2.45
CA ALA A 294 -26.34 -16.00 3.29
C ALA A 294 -25.34 -17.12 2.95
N TRP A 295 -25.82 -18.36 2.75
CA TRP A 295 -24.95 -19.48 2.35
C TRP A 295 -24.37 -19.32 0.94
N GLY A 296 -25.13 -18.74 0.01
CA GLY A 296 -24.65 -18.46 -1.35
C GLY A 296 -23.50 -17.46 -1.34
N LEU A 297 -23.68 -16.34 -0.65
CA LEU A 297 -22.67 -15.27 -0.55
C LEU A 297 -21.47 -15.67 0.31
N TRP A 298 -21.68 -16.46 1.38
CA TRP A 298 -20.59 -17.07 2.14
C TRP A 298 -19.77 -18.03 1.28
N LEU A 299 -20.42 -18.87 0.46
CA LEU A 299 -19.73 -19.80 -0.43
C LEU A 299 -18.85 -19.07 -1.44
N LEU A 300 -19.32 -17.95 -1.99
CA LEU A 300 -18.50 -17.07 -2.83
C LEU A 300 -17.26 -16.58 -2.07
N ALA A 301 -17.45 -15.99 -0.89
CA ALA A 301 -16.36 -15.48 -0.04
C ALA A 301 -15.35 -16.58 0.33
N PHE A 302 -15.85 -17.79 0.65
CA PHE A 302 -15.06 -18.96 0.96
C PHE A 302 -14.23 -19.44 -0.24
N LEU A 303 -14.80 -19.47 -1.44
CA LEU A 303 -14.09 -19.88 -2.65
C LEU A 303 -13.00 -18.87 -3.04
N GLN A 304 -13.27 -17.56 -3.02
CA GLN A 304 -12.22 -16.57 -3.28
C GLN A 304 -11.11 -16.62 -2.22
N THR A 305 -11.45 -16.85 -0.95
CA THR A 305 -10.48 -17.04 0.15
C THR A 305 -9.59 -18.26 -0.12
N THR A 306 -10.18 -19.37 -0.55
CA THR A 306 -9.46 -20.60 -0.90
C THR A 306 -8.54 -20.39 -2.10
N LEU A 307 -9.05 -19.76 -3.17
CA LEU A 307 -8.26 -19.46 -4.36
C LEU A 307 -7.10 -18.51 -4.05
N CYS A 308 -7.32 -17.51 -3.21
CA CYS A 308 -6.26 -16.58 -2.80
C CYS A 308 -5.16 -17.28 -1.99
N ALA A 309 -5.52 -18.14 -1.03
CA ALA A 309 -4.55 -18.92 -0.29
C ALA A 309 -3.71 -19.83 -1.20
N LEU A 310 -4.32 -20.46 -2.22
CA LEU A 310 -3.61 -21.22 -3.24
C LEU A 310 -2.69 -20.35 -4.10
N ALA A 311 -3.13 -19.14 -4.49
CA ALA A 311 -2.33 -18.18 -5.23
C ALA A 311 -1.11 -17.71 -4.42
N LEU A 312 -1.27 -17.45 -3.13
CA LEU A 312 -0.15 -17.16 -2.21
C LEU A 312 0.78 -18.37 -2.07
N GLY A 313 0.23 -19.58 -1.98
CA GLY A 313 1.00 -20.82 -2.05
C GLY A 313 1.85 -20.91 -3.31
N LEU A 314 1.31 -20.50 -4.47
CA LEU A 314 2.03 -20.46 -5.74
C LEU A 314 3.13 -19.40 -5.71
N VAL A 315 2.83 -18.20 -5.20
CA VAL A 315 3.81 -17.11 -5.03
C VAL A 315 5.01 -17.60 -4.24
N ILE A 316 4.80 -18.18 -3.06
CA ILE A 316 5.89 -18.65 -2.20
C ILE A 316 6.66 -19.82 -2.84
N ASN A 317 5.96 -20.77 -3.46
CA ASN A 317 6.60 -21.90 -4.12
C ASN A 317 7.41 -21.47 -5.36
N TYR A 318 6.92 -20.47 -6.10
CA TYR A 318 7.66 -19.84 -7.20
C TYR A 318 8.92 -19.14 -6.70
N LEU A 319 8.81 -18.36 -5.61
CA LEU A 319 9.96 -17.67 -5.01
C LEU A 319 11.04 -18.65 -4.56
N GLY A 320 10.69 -19.74 -3.87
CA GLY A 320 11.67 -20.75 -3.46
C GLY A 320 12.17 -21.63 -4.61
N GLY A 321 11.24 -22.15 -5.41
CA GLY A 321 11.52 -23.20 -6.40
C GLY A 321 12.05 -22.70 -7.74
N VAL A 322 11.73 -21.47 -8.14
CA VAL A 322 12.20 -20.85 -9.40
C VAL A 322 13.17 -19.72 -9.13
N MET A 323 12.81 -18.79 -8.23
CA MET A 323 13.66 -17.63 -7.90
C MET A 323 14.76 -17.94 -6.88
N ARG A 324 14.84 -19.19 -6.40
CA ARG A 324 15.87 -19.70 -5.48
C ARG A 324 15.97 -18.93 -4.16
N MET A 325 14.85 -18.37 -3.68
CA MET A 325 14.79 -17.76 -2.36
C MET A 325 15.07 -18.80 -1.26
N ASP A 326 15.78 -18.37 -0.22
CA ASP A 326 16.10 -19.23 0.93
C ASP A 326 14.81 -19.74 1.61
N TRP A 327 14.79 -21.02 1.99
CA TRP A 327 13.63 -21.65 2.61
C TRP A 327 13.17 -20.93 3.89
N ARG A 328 14.06 -20.23 4.61
CA ARG A 328 13.71 -19.44 5.79
C ARG A 328 12.89 -18.22 5.42
N PHE A 329 13.22 -17.56 4.31
CA PHE A 329 12.40 -16.48 3.76
C PHE A 329 11.02 -17.02 3.39
N CYS A 330 10.95 -18.13 2.65
CA CYS A 330 9.68 -18.72 2.24
C CYS A 330 8.82 -19.16 3.44
N ALA A 331 9.44 -19.76 4.46
CA ALA A 331 8.76 -20.13 5.70
C ALA A 331 8.25 -18.90 6.47
N ALA A 332 9.07 -17.85 6.59
CA ALA A 332 8.68 -16.61 7.27
C ALA A 332 7.55 -15.90 6.51
N ALA A 333 7.61 -15.83 5.19
CA ALA A 333 6.56 -15.25 4.35
C ALA A 333 5.26 -16.05 4.43
N THR A 334 5.34 -17.39 4.45
CA THR A 334 4.17 -18.26 4.67
C THR A 334 3.54 -17.99 6.04
N ALA A 335 4.35 -17.96 7.10
CA ALA A 335 3.87 -17.70 8.46
C ALA A 335 3.27 -16.30 8.59
N PHE A 336 3.89 -15.30 7.97
CA PHE A 336 3.38 -13.93 7.94
C PHE A 336 1.97 -13.86 7.32
N MET A 337 1.80 -14.41 6.11
CA MET A 337 0.51 -14.42 5.41
C MET A 337 -0.54 -15.30 6.10
N ALA A 338 -0.12 -16.39 6.75
CA ALA A 338 -1.01 -17.27 7.48
C ALA A 338 -1.51 -16.65 8.80
N LEU A 339 -0.64 -15.94 9.53
CA LEU A 339 -0.91 -15.52 10.91
C LEU A 339 -1.35 -14.07 11.05
N VAL A 340 -1.03 -13.17 10.10
CA VAL A 340 -1.47 -11.77 10.18
C VAL A 340 -2.99 -11.71 9.90
N PRO A 341 -3.80 -11.25 10.87
CA PRO A 341 -5.26 -11.25 10.78
C PRO A 341 -5.85 -10.62 9.52
N ALA A 342 -5.23 -9.55 9.01
CA ALA A 342 -5.72 -8.81 7.85
C ALA A 342 -5.97 -9.72 6.64
N TYR A 343 -5.10 -10.70 6.37
CA TYR A 343 -5.22 -11.47 5.13
C TYR A 343 -6.48 -12.33 5.08
N GLY A 344 -6.74 -13.11 6.13
CA GLY A 344 -7.95 -13.93 6.22
C GLY A 344 -9.23 -13.10 6.30
N ARG A 345 -9.19 -11.97 7.01
CA ARG A 345 -10.32 -11.03 7.13
C ARG A 345 -10.69 -10.41 5.78
N LEU A 346 -9.72 -9.80 5.09
CA LEU A 346 -9.95 -9.10 3.83
C LEU A 346 -10.54 -10.04 2.77
N MET A 347 -10.06 -11.28 2.69
CA MET A 347 -10.56 -12.25 1.73
C MET A 347 -11.99 -12.74 1.99
N MET A 348 -12.54 -12.51 3.19
CA MET A 348 -13.96 -12.75 3.50
C MET A 348 -14.86 -11.56 3.18
N SER A 349 -14.31 -10.48 2.62
CA SER A 349 -15.10 -9.37 2.07
C SER A 349 -15.45 -9.63 0.62
N VAL A 350 -16.74 -9.58 0.28
CA VAL A 350 -17.24 -9.69 -1.10
C VAL A 350 -17.20 -8.30 -1.71
N VAL A 351 -16.05 -8.00 -2.32
CA VAL A 351 -15.78 -6.81 -3.12
C VAL A 351 -14.84 -7.18 -4.27
N LYS A 352 -14.86 -6.39 -5.34
CA LYS A 352 -14.05 -6.61 -6.53
C LYS A 352 -12.55 -6.80 -6.25
N ASP A 353 -12.02 -6.06 -5.26
CA ASP A 353 -10.61 -6.14 -4.85
C ASP A 353 -10.23 -7.50 -4.24
N SER A 354 -11.15 -8.17 -3.53
CA SER A 354 -10.94 -9.54 -3.05
C SER A 354 -11.11 -10.57 -4.15
N THR A 355 -12.14 -10.40 -4.99
CA THR A 355 -12.46 -11.37 -6.06
C THR A 355 -11.34 -11.44 -7.10
N VAL A 356 -10.72 -10.31 -7.44
CA VAL A 356 -9.62 -10.24 -8.41
C VAL A 356 -8.27 -10.71 -7.83
N MET A 357 -8.07 -10.61 -6.52
CA MET A 357 -6.79 -10.84 -5.83
C MET A 357 -6.05 -12.13 -6.24
N PRO A 358 -6.67 -13.33 -6.23
CA PRO A 358 -5.98 -14.55 -6.63
C PRO A 358 -5.40 -14.48 -8.06
N PHE A 359 -6.17 -13.92 -9.00
CA PHE A 359 -5.75 -13.79 -10.40
C PHE A 359 -4.68 -12.72 -10.55
N PHE A 360 -4.76 -11.64 -9.78
CA PHE A 360 -3.75 -10.59 -9.74
C PHE A 360 -2.40 -11.15 -9.27
N LEU A 361 -2.38 -11.93 -8.18
CA LEU A 361 -1.15 -12.54 -7.65
C LEU A 361 -0.49 -13.49 -8.66
N VAL A 362 -1.29 -14.32 -9.34
CA VAL A 362 -0.78 -15.20 -10.40
C VAL A 362 -0.23 -14.37 -11.57
N LEU A 363 -0.90 -13.29 -11.96
CA LEU A 363 -0.40 -12.37 -12.99
C LEU A 363 0.95 -11.75 -12.59
N MET A 364 1.11 -11.33 -11.34
CA MET A 364 2.37 -10.79 -10.83
C MET A 364 3.50 -11.83 -10.86
N VAL A 365 3.21 -13.11 -10.59
CA VAL A 365 4.19 -14.21 -10.78
C VAL A 365 4.58 -14.35 -12.26
N LEU A 366 3.62 -14.27 -13.19
CA LEU A 366 3.93 -14.33 -14.63
C LEU A 366 4.75 -13.12 -15.10
N VAL A 367 4.48 -11.92 -14.59
CA VAL A 367 5.28 -10.71 -14.88
C VAL A 367 6.70 -10.87 -14.35
N MET A 368 6.88 -11.38 -13.12
CA MET A 368 8.20 -11.68 -12.56
C MET A 368 8.94 -12.73 -13.40
N GLU A 369 8.24 -13.79 -13.83
CA GLU A 369 8.81 -14.82 -14.70
C GLU A 369 9.18 -14.29 -16.09
N TYR A 370 8.38 -13.38 -16.65
CA TYR A 370 8.71 -12.68 -17.88
C TYR A 370 10.01 -11.90 -17.73
N ILE A 371 10.12 -11.04 -16.71
CA ILE A 371 11.33 -10.24 -16.45
C ILE A 371 12.55 -11.16 -16.31
N ARG A 372 12.45 -12.23 -15.51
CA ARG A 372 13.52 -13.21 -15.32
C ARG A 372 13.97 -13.82 -16.64
N ARG A 373 13.05 -14.37 -17.43
CA ARG A 373 13.38 -15.01 -18.72
C ARG A 373 13.95 -14.02 -19.74
N VAL A 374 13.50 -12.77 -19.75
CA VAL A 374 14.07 -11.75 -20.63
C VAL A 374 15.51 -11.44 -20.22
N ARG A 375 15.78 -11.28 -18.92
CA ARG A 375 17.12 -10.96 -18.41
C ARG A 375 18.11 -12.12 -18.55
N THR A 376 17.68 -13.37 -18.31
CA THR A 376 18.52 -14.57 -18.51
C THR A 376 18.57 -15.07 -19.95
N GLY A 377 17.88 -14.40 -20.89
CA GLY A 377 17.83 -14.82 -22.29
C GLY A 377 17.03 -16.10 -22.57
N ALA A 378 16.36 -16.68 -21.56
CA ALA A 378 15.55 -17.88 -21.69
C ALA A 378 14.35 -17.70 -22.63
N LYS A 379 13.84 -18.82 -23.17
CA LYS A 379 12.66 -18.83 -24.06
C LYS A 379 11.40 -18.46 -23.27
N LEU A 380 10.68 -17.44 -23.72
CA LEU A 380 9.41 -17.03 -23.10
C LEU A 380 8.35 -18.14 -23.18
N GLY A 381 8.23 -18.79 -24.33
CA GLY A 381 7.21 -19.80 -24.60
C GLY A 381 5.80 -19.19 -24.77
N PRO A 382 4.93 -19.79 -25.60
CA PRO A 382 3.62 -19.22 -25.90
C PRO A 382 2.70 -19.13 -24.68
N TRP A 383 2.75 -20.12 -23.78
CA TRP A 383 1.87 -20.17 -22.60
C TRP A 383 2.11 -19.06 -21.58
N LEU A 384 3.36 -18.57 -21.45
CA LEU A 384 3.63 -17.42 -20.60
C LEU A 384 2.95 -16.16 -21.17
N ILE A 385 3.06 -15.95 -22.48
CA ILE A 385 2.46 -14.80 -23.17
C ILE A 385 0.93 -14.88 -23.12
N VAL A 386 0.36 -16.03 -23.45
CA VAL A 386 -1.09 -16.27 -23.38
C VAL A 386 -1.59 -16.09 -21.95
N GLY A 387 -0.88 -16.63 -20.96
CA GLY A 387 -1.24 -16.48 -19.55
C GLY A 387 -1.23 -15.02 -19.09
N ILE A 388 -0.22 -14.24 -19.47
CA ILE A 388 -0.17 -12.80 -19.19
C ILE A 388 -1.35 -12.08 -19.85
N VAL A 389 -1.59 -12.29 -21.15
CA VAL A 389 -2.70 -11.62 -21.85
C VAL A 389 -4.05 -12.00 -21.24
N ALA A 390 -4.31 -13.29 -21.05
CA ALA A 390 -5.57 -13.78 -20.52
C ALA A 390 -5.84 -13.27 -19.10
N LEU A 391 -4.84 -13.34 -18.20
CA LEU A 391 -5.00 -12.83 -16.85
C LEU A 391 -5.08 -11.30 -16.82
N SER A 392 -4.38 -10.58 -17.70
CA SER A 392 -4.49 -9.12 -17.77
C SER A 392 -5.90 -8.68 -18.17
N VAL A 393 -6.48 -9.34 -19.17
CA VAL A 393 -7.86 -9.08 -19.59
C VAL A 393 -8.84 -9.47 -18.47
N LEU A 394 -8.69 -10.66 -17.87
CA LEU A 394 -9.54 -11.10 -16.76
C LEU A 394 -9.52 -10.12 -15.58
N ASN A 395 -8.32 -9.72 -15.13
CA ASN A 395 -8.15 -8.76 -14.05
C ASN A 395 -8.77 -7.40 -14.43
N ALA A 396 -8.67 -6.97 -15.69
CA ALA A 396 -9.31 -5.73 -16.16
C ALA A 396 -10.84 -5.78 -16.09
N GLN A 397 -11.45 -6.95 -16.36
CA GLN A 397 -12.90 -7.14 -16.29
C GLN A 397 -13.44 -7.25 -14.86
N MET A 398 -12.59 -7.45 -13.86
CA MET A 398 -12.93 -7.47 -12.43
C MET A 398 -12.46 -6.20 -11.70
N ARG A 399 -11.39 -5.55 -12.18
CA ARG A 399 -10.84 -4.34 -11.55
C ARG A 399 -10.11 -3.52 -12.60
N LYS A 400 -10.82 -2.51 -13.14
CA LYS A 400 -10.40 -1.71 -14.30
C LYS A 400 -8.98 -1.16 -14.21
N ILE A 401 -8.59 -0.63 -13.05
CA ILE A 401 -7.25 -0.05 -12.83
C ILE A 401 -6.11 -1.06 -13.02
N SER A 402 -6.39 -2.36 -12.91
CA SER A 402 -5.40 -3.41 -13.16
C SER A 402 -4.88 -3.37 -14.61
N LEU A 403 -5.71 -2.98 -15.57
CA LEU A 403 -5.30 -2.87 -16.97
C LEU A 403 -4.27 -1.77 -17.17
N GLU A 404 -4.49 -0.62 -16.55
CA GLU A 404 -3.58 0.54 -16.60
C GLU A 404 -2.24 0.20 -15.96
N ILE A 405 -2.26 -0.41 -14.77
CA ILE A 405 -1.04 -0.86 -14.07
C ILE A 405 -0.24 -1.81 -14.96
N VAL A 406 -0.88 -2.80 -15.58
CA VAL A 406 -0.21 -3.77 -16.44
C VAL A 406 0.32 -3.15 -17.72
N ALA A 407 -0.49 -2.32 -18.40
CA ALA A 407 -0.08 -1.66 -19.63
C ALA A 407 1.15 -0.78 -19.41
N VAL A 408 1.13 0.06 -18.37
CA VAL A 408 2.26 0.93 -18.02
C VAL A 408 3.45 0.10 -17.55
N THR A 409 3.24 -1.00 -16.81
CA THR A 409 4.32 -1.94 -16.44
C THR A 409 5.05 -2.42 -17.69
N PHE A 410 4.33 -2.92 -18.70
CA PHE A 410 4.95 -3.43 -19.91
C PHE A 410 5.55 -2.34 -20.81
N ILE A 411 5.08 -1.10 -20.74
CA ILE A 411 5.75 0.07 -21.35
C ILE A 411 7.09 0.32 -20.67
N VAL A 412 7.12 0.36 -19.33
CA VAL A 412 8.38 0.50 -18.57
C VAL A 412 9.33 -0.66 -18.88
N LEU A 413 8.83 -1.89 -18.95
CA LEU A 413 9.64 -3.05 -19.33
C LEU A 413 10.13 -2.95 -20.78
N ALA A 414 9.39 -2.37 -21.71
CA ALA A 414 9.85 -2.16 -23.08
C ALA A 414 11.04 -1.18 -23.14
N ILE A 415 11.04 -0.17 -22.27
CA ILE A 415 12.11 0.84 -22.13
C ILE A 415 13.34 0.22 -21.45
N VAL A 416 13.15 -0.52 -20.36
CA VAL A 416 14.25 -1.07 -19.55
C VAL A 416 14.83 -2.37 -20.14
N LEU A 417 13.98 -3.25 -20.68
CA LEU A 417 14.34 -4.57 -21.21
C LEU A 417 14.36 -4.59 -22.74
N VAL A 418 15.27 -3.82 -23.33
CA VAL A 418 15.36 -3.58 -24.79
C VAL A 418 15.37 -4.83 -25.67
N ARG A 419 15.89 -5.97 -25.17
CA ARG A 419 15.98 -7.25 -25.89
C ARG A 419 14.63 -7.79 -26.37
N ARG A 420 13.54 -7.50 -25.64
CA ARG A 420 12.18 -7.96 -25.95
C ARG A 420 11.18 -6.82 -26.07
N ARG A 421 11.65 -5.61 -26.40
CA ARG A 421 10.83 -4.38 -26.46
C ARG A 421 9.52 -4.56 -27.22
N LEU A 422 9.53 -5.22 -28.38
CA LEU A 422 8.32 -5.39 -29.20
C LEU A 422 7.32 -6.34 -28.53
N THR A 423 7.82 -7.39 -27.88
CA THR A 423 6.97 -8.29 -27.08
C THR A 423 6.41 -7.56 -25.87
N SER A 424 7.20 -6.74 -25.18
CA SER A 424 6.71 -5.92 -24.07
C SER A 424 5.64 -4.93 -24.53
N LEU A 425 5.87 -4.19 -25.64
CA LEU A 425 4.86 -3.30 -26.22
C LEU A 425 3.60 -4.05 -26.65
N ALA A 426 3.73 -5.24 -27.24
CA ALA A 426 2.58 -6.07 -27.56
C ALA A 426 1.80 -6.50 -26.29
N LEU A 427 2.50 -6.87 -25.21
CA LEU A 427 1.87 -7.18 -23.92
C LEU A 427 1.24 -5.96 -23.23
N ALA A 428 1.66 -4.74 -23.57
CA ALA A 428 0.98 -3.52 -23.15
C ALA A 428 -0.30 -3.23 -23.97
N VAL A 429 -0.24 -3.42 -25.29
CA VAL A 429 -1.31 -3.01 -26.23
C VAL A 429 -2.40 -4.08 -26.38
N VAL A 430 -2.05 -5.36 -26.48
CA VAL A 430 -3.00 -6.43 -26.81
C VAL A 430 -4.09 -6.58 -25.74
N PRO A 431 -3.79 -6.64 -24.42
CA PRO A 431 -4.83 -6.69 -23.40
C PRO A 431 -5.76 -5.48 -23.43
N VAL A 432 -5.21 -4.28 -23.70
CA VAL A 432 -6.00 -3.04 -23.82
C VAL A 432 -6.94 -3.11 -25.02
N ALA A 433 -6.43 -3.53 -26.18
CA ALA A 433 -7.24 -3.69 -27.37
C ALA A 433 -8.38 -4.71 -27.16
N ILE A 434 -8.09 -5.85 -26.52
CA ILE A 434 -9.13 -6.84 -26.19
C ILE A 434 -10.15 -6.24 -25.22
N GLY A 435 -9.72 -5.53 -24.17
CA GLY A 435 -10.61 -4.84 -23.24
C GLY A 435 -11.53 -3.84 -23.95
N MET A 436 -10.98 -3.02 -24.84
CA MET A 436 -11.75 -2.08 -25.65
C MET A 436 -12.76 -2.79 -26.57
N ILE A 437 -12.38 -3.92 -27.17
CA ILE A 437 -13.29 -4.74 -27.98
C ILE A 437 -14.44 -5.27 -27.12
N ILE A 438 -14.16 -5.76 -25.91
CA ILE A 438 -15.21 -6.20 -24.96
C ILE A 438 -16.16 -5.04 -24.65
N SER A 439 -15.62 -3.86 -24.29
CA SER A 439 -16.43 -2.68 -23.97
C SER A 439 -17.24 -2.15 -25.16
N ALA A 440 -16.70 -2.22 -26.38
CA ALA A 440 -17.35 -1.68 -27.57
C ALA A 440 -18.37 -2.65 -28.22
N ILE A 441 -18.18 -3.96 -28.04
CA ILE A 441 -19.00 -4.98 -28.73
C ILE A 441 -19.80 -5.82 -27.74
N ALA A 442 -19.13 -6.44 -26.76
CA ALA A 442 -19.79 -7.39 -25.87
C ALA A 442 -20.73 -6.69 -24.88
N LEU A 443 -20.31 -5.57 -24.26
CA LEU A 443 -21.14 -4.88 -23.28
C LEU A 443 -22.45 -4.32 -23.88
N PRO A 444 -22.44 -3.63 -25.04
CA PRO A 444 -23.68 -3.19 -25.68
C PRO A 444 -24.57 -4.36 -26.11
N ALA A 445 -23.99 -5.45 -26.64
CA ALA A 445 -24.76 -6.64 -27.03
C ALA A 445 -25.45 -7.32 -25.83
N LEU A 446 -24.85 -7.22 -24.64
CA LEU A 446 -25.39 -7.73 -23.38
C LEU A 446 -26.29 -6.73 -22.64
N HIS A 447 -26.58 -5.56 -23.22
CA HIS A 447 -27.33 -4.48 -22.57
C HIS A 447 -26.74 -4.07 -21.22
N VAL A 448 -25.41 -3.95 -21.18
CA VAL A 448 -24.66 -3.40 -20.05
C VAL A 448 -24.36 -1.93 -20.31
N ALA A 449 -24.77 -1.05 -19.39
CA ALA A 449 -24.51 0.38 -19.50
C ALA A 449 -23.00 0.66 -19.35
N PRO A 450 -22.43 1.59 -20.12
CA PRO A 450 -21.04 2.01 -19.89
C PRO A 450 -20.91 2.70 -18.53
N GLY A 451 -19.72 2.62 -17.93
CA GLY A 451 -19.40 3.43 -16.75
C GLY A 451 -19.43 4.93 -17.06
N GLY A 452 -19.69 5.73 -16.03
CA GLY A 452 -19.76 7.18 -16.09
C GLY A 452 -18.43 7.81 -16.51
N LYS A 453 -18.51 8.83 -17.38
CA LYS A 453 -17.33 9.54 -17.90
C LYS A 453 -16.59 10.33 -16.81
N GLN A 454 -17.30 10.74 -15.76
CA GLN A 454 -16.77 11.49 -14.63
C GLN A 454 -15.68 10.71 -13.87
N GLU A 455 -15.74 9.37 -13.88
CA GLU A 455 -14.75 8.53 -13.19
C GLU A 455 -13.34 8.69 -13.77
N MET A 456 -13.21 9.11 -15.04
CA MET A 456 -11.91 9.32 -15.69
C MET A 456 -11.25 10.65 -15.31
N ILE A 457 -12.00 11.60 -14.75
CA ILE A 457 -11.55 12.97 -14.47
C ILE A 457 -11.82 13.42 -13.03
N ALA A 458 -12.03 12.47 -12.11
CA ALA A 458 -12.33 12.72 -10.70
C ALA A 458 -11.32 13.70 -10.03
N ILE A 459 -10.02 13.48 -10.22
CA ILE A 459 -8.98 14.36 -9.66
C ILE A 459 -8.99 15.77 -10.29
N PRO A 460 -9.03 15.91 -11.62
CA PRO A 460 -9.25 17.21 -12.24
C PRO A 460 -10.49 17.96 -11.73
N LEU A 461 -11.62 17.28 -11.55
CA LEU A 461 -12.85 17.86 -10.99
C LEU A 461 -12.61 18.38 -9.56
N GLN A 462 -12.05 17.54 -8.70
CA GLN A 462 -11.77 17.86 -7.30
C GLN A 462 -10.78 19.01 -7.13
N GLN A 463 -9.67 19.00 -7.87
CA GLN A 463 -8.68 20.08 -7.81
C GLN A 463 -9.23 21.39 -8.36
N THR A 464 -10.00 21.34 -9.46
CA THR A 464 -10.59 22.55 -10.03
C THR A 464 -11.63 23.14 -9.10
N ALA A 465 -12.48 22.33 -8.49
CA ALA A 465 -13.47 22.81 -7.50
C ALA A 465 -12.78 23.54 -6.34
N ALA A 466 -11.73 22.96 -5.77
CA ALA A 466 -10.98 23.59 -4.68
C ALA A 466 -10.34 24.93 -5.11
N ILE A 467 -9.87 25.04 -6.35
CA ILE A 467 -9.31 26.28 -6.89
C ILE A 467 -10.41 27.32 -7.15
N VAL A 468 -11.57 26.91 -7.64
CA VAL A 468 -12.72 27.82 -7.85
C VAL A 468 -13.19 28.41 -6.51
N VAL A 469 -13.27 27.59 -5.47
CA VAL A 469 -13.63 28.06 -4.12
C VAL A 469 -12.58 29.01 -3.56
N ALA A 470 -11.30 28.64 -3.61
CA ALA A 470 -10.24 29.42 -2.97
C ALA A 470 -9.78 30.66 -3.76
N HIS A 471 -9.87 30.61 -5.09
CA HIS A 471 -9.26 31.59 -6.01
C HIS A 471 -10.17 31.98 -7.18
N GLY A 472 -11.48 31.79 -7.06
CA GLY A 472 -12.46 32.01 -8.13
C GLY A 472 -12.34 33.38 -8.80
N ASP A 473 -12.07 34.44 -8.02
CA ASP A 473 -11.92 35.82 -8.50
C ASP A 473 -10.71 36.02 -9.43
N THR A 474 -9.74 35.10 -9.40
CA THR A 474 -8.54 35.15 -10.25
C THR A 474 -8.72 34.44 -11.59
N ILE A 475 -9.82 33.69 -11.75
CA ILE A 475 -10.10 32.91 -12.96
C ILE A 475 -10.72 33.83 -14.00
N ASN A 476 -10.07 33.94 -15.17
CA ASN A 476 -10.60 34.76 -16.25
C ASN A 476 -11.90 34.17 -16.84
N PRO A 477 -12.73 34.99 -17.51
CA PRO A 477 -14.04 34.55 -18.01
C PRO A 477 -14.00 33.37 -18.99
N SER A 478 -12.96 33.26 -19.83
CA SER A 478 -12.85 32.15 -20.78
C SER A 478 -12.53 30.81 -20.10
N ASP A 479 -11.65 30.84 -19.10
CA ASP A 479 -11.35 29.64 -18.29
C ASP A 479 -12.57 29.25 -17.46
N ARG A 480 -13.27 30.23 -16.88
CA ARG A 480 -14.52 30.00 -16.14
C ARG A 480 -15.59 29.34 -16.99
N ALA A 481 -15.79 29.79 -18.23
CA ALA A 481 -16.75 29.17 -19.14
C ALA A 481 -16.40 27.71 -19.48
N ALA A 482 -15.11 27.36 -19.58
CA ALA A 482 -14.69 25.97 -19.79
C ALA A 482 -14.91 25.09 -18.55
N ILE A 483 -14.82 25.67 -17.35
CA ILE A 483 -15.15 24.99 -16.09
C ILE A 483 -16.65 24.76 -16.00
N ASP A 484 -17.46 25.80 -16.21
CA ASP A 484 -18.93 25.74 -16.08
C ASP A 484 -19.57 24.78 -17.11
N ALA A 485 -18.88 24.51 -18.24
CA ALA A 485 -19.30 23.50 -19.20
C ALA A 485 -19.21 22.06 -18.66
N VAL A 486 -18.41 21.82 -17.61
CA VAL A 486 -18.14 20.50 -17.03
C VAL A 486 -18.59 20.40 -15.57
N ILE A 487 -18.54 21.49 -14.80
CA ILE A 487 -18.94 21.56 -13.39
C ILE A 487 -20.14 22.51 -13.28
N THR A 488 -21.31 21.99 -12.93
CA THR A 488 -22.58 22.74 -12.88
C THR A 488 -22.85 23.42 -11.54
N CYS A 489 -22.18 23.00 -10.47
CA CYS A 489 -22.35 23.54 -9.13
C CYS A 489 -21.81 24.97 -9.00
N SER A 490 -22.48 25.80 -8.19
CA SER A 490 -21.98 27.12 -7.81
C SER A 490 -20.76 27.01 -6.89
N PRO A 491 -19.92 28.07 -6.78
CA PRO A 491 -18.81 28.09 -5.84
C PRO A 491 -19.23 27.78 -4.40
N GLU A 492 -20.40 28.24 -3.96
CA GLU A 492 -20.94 27.97 -2.61
C GLU A 492 -21.27 26.49 -2.43
N GLN A 493 -21.91 25.85 -3.43
CA GLN A 493 -22.18 24.41 -3.39
C GLN A 493 -20.90 23.58 -3.42
N LEU A 494 -19.91 24.02 -4.20
CA LEU A 494 -18.59 23.40 -4.22
C LEU A 494 -17.89 23.56 -2.87
N ASP A 495 -18.00 24.72 -2.24
CA ASP A 495 -17.48 24.95 -0.90
C ASP A 495 -18.16 24.02 0.08
N ASP A 496 -19.49 23.92 0.11
CA ASP A 496 -20.23 22.98 0.97
C ASP A 496 -19.76 21.52 0.77
N TYR A 497 -19.62 21.06 -0.48
CA TYR A 497 -19.15 19.70 -0.76
C TYR A 497 -17.67 19.47 -0.45
N LEU A 498 -16.88 20.54 -0.38
CA LEU A 498 -15.48 20.49 0.05
C LEU A 498 -15.31 20.73 1.56
N THR A 499 -16.28 21.35 2.25
CA THR A 499 -16.15 21.88 3.62
C THR A 499 -17.13 21.35 4.68
N TRP A 500 -18.26 20.72 4.34
CA TRP A 500 -19.36 20.46 5.31
C TRP A 500 -19.57 18.96 5.60
N ASP A 501 -19.84 18.40 6.81
CA ASP A 501 -20.55 18.82 8.06
C ASP A 501 -19.89 18.17 9.32
N PRO A 502 -19.73 18.89 10.46
CA PRO A 502 -19.32 18.35 11.77
C PRO A 502 -20.23 17.27 12.41
N ASN A 503 -21.41 16.95 11.88
CA ASN A 503 -22.32 15.95 12.46
C ASN A 503 -22.32 14.56 11.80
N ASP A 504 -21.64 14.37 10.67
CA ASP A 504 -21.94 13.22 9.77
C ASP A 504 -20.75 12.27 9.51
N GLU A 505 -19.72 12.29 10.36
CA GLU A 505 -18.60 11.31 10.39
C GLU A 505 -17.99 10.95 9.02
N LYS A 506 -17.97 11.87 8.05
CA LYS A 506 -17.39 11.66 6.71
C LYS A 506 -16.01 12.28 6.54
N GLU A 507 -15.20 11.62 5.72
CA GLU A 507 -13.89 12.09 5.31
C GLU A 507 -13.99 13.26 4.32
N ILE A 508 -13.16 14.26 4.55
CA ILE A 508 -13.07 15.50 3.79
C ILE A 508 -12.51 15.26 2.41
N GLY A 509 -13.19 15.80 1.39
CA GLY A 509 -12.62 15.94 0.07
C GLY A 509 -12.58 14.64 -0.72
N SER A 510 -13.70 13.91 -0.79
CA SER A 510 -13.86 12.91 -1.85
C SER A 510 -14.37 13.57 -3.13
N ALA A 511 -13.73 13.28 -4.27
CA ALA A 511 -14.27 13.57 -5.60
C ALA A 511 -15.70 13.06 -5.79
N ASP A 512 -16.16 12.09 -4.97
CA ASP A 512 -17.48 11.47 -5.14
C ASP A 512 -18.61 12.51 -5.10
N ALA A 513 -18.63 13.43 -4.13
CA ALA A 513 -19.68 14.45 -4.09
C ALA A 513 -19.69 15.36 -5.34
N ILE A 514 -18.50 15.76 -5.82
CA ILE A 514 -18.36 16.64 -6.99
C ILE A 514 -18.69 15.88 -8.27
N LYS A 515 -18.19 14.66 -8.44
CA LYS A 515 -18.41 13.86 -9.64
C LYS A 515 -19.87 13.40 -9.74
N ASP A 516 -20.52 13.14 -8.61
CA ASP A 516 -21.87 12.62 -8.55
C ASP A 516 -22.91 13.75 -8.70
N ARG A 517 -22.68 14.91 -8.07
CA ARG A 517 -23.67 16.00 -8.00
C ARG A 517 -23.38 17.18 -8.93
N CYS A 518 -22.13 17.40 -9.30
CA CYS A 518 -21.70 18.60 -10.03
C CYS A 518 -21.23 18.35 -11.45
N PHE A 519 -20.98 17.10 -11.87
CA PHE A 519 -20.51 16.83 -13.22
C PHE A 519 -21.64 17.01 -14.24
N ASN A 520 -21.40 17.84 -15.27
CA ASN A 520 -22.31 17.99 -16.40
C ASN A 520 -22.28 16.73 -17.28
N ARG A 521 -23.33 15.90 -17.19
CA ARG A 521 -23.46 14.67 -17.97
C ARG A 521 -23.62 14.90 -19.48
N GLU A 522 -24.03 16.10 -19.88
CA GLU A 522 -24.13 16.52 -21.28
C GLU A 522 -22.80 17.04 -21.86
N ALA A 523 -21.76 17.17 -21.02
CA ALA A 523 -20.45 17.64 -21.47
C ALA A 523 -19.91 16.77 -22.61
N THR A 524 -19.50 17.43 -23.69
CA THR A 524 -18.90 16.75 -24.83
C THR A 524 -17.45 16.37 -24.54
N GLY A 525 -16.88 15.47 -25.35
CA GLY A 525 -15.44 15.20 -25.27
C GLY A 525 -14.57 16.45 -25.52
N GLY A 526 -15.08 17.41 -26.30
CA GLY A 526 -14.43 18.69 -26.51
C GLY A 526 -14.46 19.59 -25.29
N ASP A 527 -15.57 19.59 -24.53
CA ASP A 527 -15.68 20.31 -23.25
C ASP A 527 -14.71 19.72 -22.22
N ALA A 528 -14.69 18.39 -22.08
CA ALA A 528 -13.77 17.70 -21.19
C ALA A 528 -12.29 18.01 -21.53
N LEU A 529 -11.93 18.05 -22.82
CA LEU A 529 -10.56 18.39 -23.23
C LEU A 529 -10.19 19.84 -22.88
N ARG A 530 -11.09 20.80 -23.15
CA ARG A 530 -10.87 22.20 -22.76
C ARG A 530 -10.74 22.35 -21.26
N PHE A 531 -11.62 21.69 -20.51
CA PHE A 531 -11.57 21.63 -19.06
C PHE A 531 -10.23 21.09 -18.56
N LEU A 532 -9.72 19.98 -19.11
CA LEU A 532 -8.41 19.42 -18.71
C LEU A 532 -7.25 20.39 -18.99
N VAL A 533 -7.29 21.14 -20.08
CA VAL A 533 -6.28 22.18 -20.36
C VAL A 533 -6.35 23.30 -19.33
N VAL A 534 -7.55 23.77 -18.99
CA VAL A 534 -7.76 24.81 -17.97
C VAL A 534 -7.37 24.30 -16.58
N TRP A 535 -7.77 23.09 -16.20
CA TRP A 535 -7.36 22.43 -14.97
C TRP A 535 -5.83 22.40 -14.85
N ALA A 536 -5.12 21.93 -15.86
CA ALA A 536 -3.66 21.85 -15.82
C ALA A 536 -3.02 23.24 -15.63
N LYS A 537 -3.53 24.27 -16.34
CA LYS A 537 -3.12 25.66 -16.17
C LYS A 537 -3.36 26.16 -14.74
N LEU A 538 -4.56 25.95 -14.20
CA LEU A 538 -4.94 26.41 -12.86
C LEU A 538 -4.19 25.68 -11.75
N ALA A 539 -3.96 24.37 -11.90
CA ALA A 539 -3.19 23.57 -10.95
C ALA A 539 -1.73 24.02 -10.86
N VAL A 540 -1.13 24.42 -12.00
CA VAL A 540 0.23 24.99 -12.02
C VAL A 540 0.29 26.38 -11.39
N LEU A 541 -0.75 27.21 -11.58
CA LEU A 541 -0.84 28.53 -10.95
C LEU A 541 -1.12 28.45 -9.44
N ASN A 542 -1.86 27.42 -9.01
CA ASN A 542 -2.30 27.22 -7.62
C ASN A 542 -1.85 25.86 -7.06
N PRO A 543 -0.54 25.55 -7.04
CA PRO A 543 -0.04 24.21 -6.76
C PRO A 543 -0.35 23.77 -5.33
N ARG A 544 -0.36 24.70 -4.37
CA ARG A 544 -0.70 24.41 -2.97
C ARG A 544 -2.15 23.95 -2.83
N THR A 545 -3.08 24.64 -3.47
CA THR A 545 -4.51 24.28 -3.44
C THR A 545 -4.75 22.97 -4.18
N ALA A 546 -4.13 22.78 -5.35
CA ALA A 546 -4.26 21.53 -6.12
C ALA A 546 -3.72 20.30 -5.35
N VAL A 547 -2.59 20.43 -4.66
CA VAL A 547 -2.03 19.36 -3.82
C VAL A 547 -2.90 19.11 -2.59
N ALA A 548 -3.32 20.16 -1.89
CA ALA A 548 -4.17 20.04 -0.70
C ALA A 548 -5.56 19.47 -1.01
N ALA A 549 -6.03 19.67 -2.24
CA ALA A 549 -7.30 19.14 -2.70
C ALA A 549 -7.28 17.63 -2.91
N VAL A 550 -6.14 16.94 -2.98
CA VAL A 550 -6.09 15.48 -3.18
C VAL A 550 -5.59 14.83 -1.89
N PRO A 551 -6.43 14.05 -1.18
CA PRO A 551 -6.08 13.39 0.08
C PRO A 551 -4.72 12.70 0.05
N TRP A 552 -4.50 11.72 -0.82
CA TRP A 552 -3.19 11.03 -0.90
C TRP A 552 -1.99 11.95 -1.23
N LEU A 553 -2.17 13.14 -1.81
CA LEU A 553 -1.06 14.09 -1.99
C LEU A 553 -0.87 15.00 -0.77
N ARG A 554 -1.96 15.29 -0.05
CA ARG A 554 -1.98 16.08 1.18
C ARG A 554 -1.30 15.33 2.34
N ASP A 555 -1.74 14.10 2.60
CA ASP A 555 -1.23 13.23 3.67
C ASP A 555 -0.90 11.82 3.14
N PRO A 556 0.09 11.70 2.22
CA PRO A 556 0.44 10.47 1.51
C PRO A 556 0.80 9.27 2.39
N PHE A 557 1.02 9.49 3.69
CA PHE A 557 1.71 8.54 4.54
C PHE A 557 1.12 8.39 5.96
N VAL A 558 -0.13 8.79 6.18
CA VAL A 558 -0.81 8.63 7.47
C VAL A 558 -0.84 7.16 7.89
N MET A 559 -0.57 6.90 9.18
CA MET A 559 -0.62 5.58 9.84
C MET A 559 -2.07 5.15 10.16
N GLY A 560 -2.88 4.89 9.13
CA GLY A 560 -4.23 4.33 9.32
C GLY A 560 -4.22 2.79 9.50
N PRO A 561 -5.21 2.19 10.19
CA PRO A 561 -5.47 0.76 10.05
C PRO A 561 -5.74 0.41 8.58
N VAL A 562 -5.54 -0.84 8.18
CA VAL A 562 -5.87 -1.28 6.82
C VAL A 562 -7.38 -1.12 6.62
N TYR A 563 -7.79 -0.32 5.62
CA TYR A 563 -9.20 -0.19 5.26
C TYR A 563 -9.77 -1.55 4.87
N ASP A 564 -10.85 -1.99 5.51
CA ASP A 564 -11.32 -3.37 5.44
C ASP A 564 -12.83 -3.53 5.18
N GLU A 565 -13.50 -2.46 4.74
CA GLU A 565 -14.93 -2.42 4.42
C GLU A 565 -15.85 -2.76 5.63
N GLY A 566 -15.35 -2.86 6.86
CA GLY A 566 -16.17 -3.07 8.06
C GLY A 566 -16.49 -4.53 8.42
N TRP A 567 -17.59 -4.74 9.15
CA TRP A 567 -17.97 -6.04 9.75
C TRP A 567 -19.42 -6.42 9.45
N TYR A 568 -19.97 -5.97 8.33
CA TYR A 568 -21.42 -5.98 8.11
C TYR A 568 -21.80 -6.01 6.62
N VAL A 569 -23.09 -6.13 6.35
CA VAL A 569 -23.67 -5.94 5.03
C VAL A 569 -24.05 -4.48 4.90
N ARG A 570 -23.49 -3.76 3.93
CA ARG A 570 -23.75 -2.34 3.72
C ARG A 570 -24.71 -2.16 2.55
N TRP A 571 -25.92 -1.70 2.82
CA TRP A 571 -26.98 -1.50 1.82
C TRP A 571 -26.74 -0.28 0.93
N GLY A 572 -26.60 0.90 1.53
CA GLY A 572 -26.12 2.13 0.88
C GLY A 572 -27.08 2.84 -0.11
N TRP A 573 -28.06 2.12 -0.68
CA TRP A 573 -29.06 2.65 -1.62
C TRP A 573 -30.45 2.03 -1.38
N GLU A 574 -31.01 2.22 -0.19
CA GLU A 574 -32.28 1.62 0.25
C GLU A 574 -33.44 2.01 -0.66
N GLU A 575 -33.43 3.24 -1.17
CA GLU A 575 -34.40 3.74 -2.15
C GLU A 575 -34.37 2.98 -3.48
N MET A 576 -33.25 2.32 -3.81
CA MET A 576 -33.08 1.49 -5.00
C MET A 576 -33.34 0.00 -4.74
N GLY A 577 -33.74 -0.36 -3.51
CA GLY A 577 -34.07 -1.73 -3.12
C GLY A 577 -32.89 -2.55 -2.60
N SER A 578 -31.79 -1.92 -2.17
CA SER A 578 -30.65 -2.60 -1.53
C SER A 578 -31.06 -3.47 -0.33
N ASN A 579 -32.10 -3.07 0.40
CA ASN A 579 -32.68 -3.80 1.53
C ASN A 579 -33.30 -5.16 1.17
N MET A 580 -33.41 -5.50 -0.12
CA MET A 580 -33.79 -6.85 -0.54
C MET A 580 -32.65 -7.86 -0.38
N ILE A 581 -31.39 -7.41 -0.33
CA ILE A 581 -30.19 -8.25 -0.20
C ILE A 581 -29.95 -8.52 1.28
N LEU A 582 -30.00 -9.79 1.67
CA LEU A 582 -29.89 -10.24 3.07
C LEU A 582 -30.78 -9.39 4.01
N PRO A 583 -32.11 -9.41 3.83
CA PRO A 583 -33.05 -8.54 4.54
C PRO A 583 -33.05 -8.73 6.06
N GLU A 584 -32.41 -9.79 6.56
CA GLU A 584 -32.20 -10.03 7.99
C GLU A 584 -31.13 -9.13 8.66
N TYR A 585 -30.34 -8.37 7.90
CA TYR A 585 -29.37 -7.39 8.44
C TYR A 585 -29.80 -5.98 8.05
N GLU A 586 -30.04 -5.10 9.02
CA GLU A 586 -30.34 -3.70 8.72
C GLU A 586 -29.06 -2.88 8.61
N SER A 587 -29.01 -1.94 7.66
CA SER A 587 -27.94 -0.93 7.63
C SER A 587 -28.46 0.42 7.15
N THR A 588 -27.71 1.44 7.51
CA THR A 588 -27.87 2.84 7.14
C THR A 588 -26.49 3.39 6.79
N TRP A 589 -26.39 4.67 6.44
CA TRP A 589 -25.08 5.27 6.17
C TRP A 589 -24.14 5.29 7.37
N THR A 590 -24.67 5.41 8.59
CA THR A 590 -23.90 5.61 9.83
C THR A 590 -23.85 4.38 10.73
N TRP A 591 -24.68 3.37 10.47
CA TRP A 591 -24.79 2.19 11.32
C TRP A 591 -25.21 0.95 10.53
N ALA A 592 -24.76 -0.23 10.94
CA ALA A 592 -25.16 -1.50 10.35
C ALA A 592 -25.15 -2.64 11.36
N ASP A 593 -26.05 -3.61 11.16
CA ASP A 593 -26.12 -4.84 11.92
C ASP A 593 -24.90 -5.73 11.71
N MET A 594 -24.48 -6.36 12.81
CA MET A 594 -23.46 -7.41 12.79
C MET A 594 -24.08 -8.73 13.23
N SER A 595 -23.73 -9.81 12.52
CA SER A 595 -24.00 -11.16 12.96
C SER A 595 -23.32 -11.46 14.30
N ALA A 596 -23.79 -12.47 15.04
CA ALA A 596 -23.15 -12.85 16.31
C ALA A 596 -21.66 -13.23 16.14
N PRO A 597 -21.25 -14.01 15.10
CA PRO A 597 -19.84 -14.23 14.80
C PRO A 597 -19.06 -12.93 14.51
N GLN A 598 -19.63 -11.99 13.75
CA GLN A 598 -18.97 -10.73 13.41
C GLN A 598 -18.70 -9.87 14.63
N LYS A 599 -19.61 -9.83 15.62
CA LYS A 599 -19.39 -9.14 16.90
C LYS A 599 -18.16 -9.68 17.64
N ILE A 600 -17.97 -11.00 17.65
CA ILE A 600 -16.80 -11.64 18.25
C ILE A 600 -15.55 -11.33 17.43
N GLY A 601 -15.64 -11.45 16.10
CA GLY A 601 -14.54 -11.17 15.17
C GLY A 601 -14.03 -9.75 15.29
N SER A 602 -14.94 -8.77 15.38
CA SER A 602 -14.63 -7.35 15.55
C SER A 602 -13.86 -7.10 16.84
N ALA A 603 -14.24 -7.73 17.95
CA ALA A 603 -13.51 -7.60 19.20
C ALA A 603 -12.10 -8.20 19.13
N VAL A 604 -11.95 -9.38 18.50
CA VAL A 604 -10.66 -10.07 18.32
C VAL A 604 -9.72 -9.27 17.41
N TYR A 605 -10.23 -8.76 16.30
CA TYR A 605 -9.46 -7.95 15.36
C TYR A 605 -9.08 -6.60 15.97
N GLY A 606 -10.01 -5.91 16.63
CA GLY A 606 -9.74 -4.66 17.33
C GLY A 606 -8.68 -4.82 18.43
N PHE A 607 -8.64 -5.97 19.12
CA PHE A 607 -7.53 -6.28 20.03
C PHE A 607 -6.18 -6.38 19.29
N ALA A 608 -6.14 -7.06 18.14
CA ALA A 608 -4.91 -7.19 17.34
C ALA A 608 -4.44 -5.85 16.76
N GLU A 609 -5.36 -5.00 16.30
CA GLU A 609 -5.08 -3.66 15.76
C GLU A 609 -4.48 -2.69 16.80
N ASN A 610 -4.78 -2.92 18.07
CA ASN A 610 -4.29 -2.11 19.19
C ASN A 610 -3.12 -2.76 19.96
N ALA A 611 -2.83 -4.04 19.71
CA ALA A 611 -1.74 -4.74 20.37
C ALA A 611 -0.37 -4.19 19.91
N PRO A 612 0.55 -3.84 20.83
CA PRO A 612 1.88 -3.38 20.48
C PRO A 612 2.64 -4.38 19.59
N GLY A 613 3.26 -3.89 18.52
CA GLY A 613 3.99 -4.71 17.55
C GLY A 613 3.11 -5.41 16.50
N VAL A 614 1.94 -5.94 16.88
CA VAL A 614 0.97 -6.54 15.93
C VAL A 614 0.25 -5.46 15.14
N SER A 615 -0.13 -4.37 15.82
CA SER A 615 -0.76 -3.19 15.24
C SER A 615 -0.05 -2.65 14.00
N LEU A 616 1.29 -2.68 13.97
CA LEU A 616 2.09 -2.25 12.82
C LEU A 616 1.80 -3.09 11.56
N LEU A 617 1.58 -4.40 11.74
CA LEU A 617 1.25 -5.33 10.66
C LEU A 617 -0.15 -5.10 10.08
N LEU A 618 -0.97 -4.34 10.79
CA LEU A 618 -2.33 -3.98 10.43
C LEU A 618 -2.43 -2.51 10.00
N ARG A 619 -1.31 -1.87 9.64
CA ARG A 619 -1.28 -0.51 9.07
C ARG A 619 -1.10 -0.53 7.57
N GLU A 620 -1.87 0.31 6.88
CA GLU A 620 -1.86 0.42 5.42
C GLU A 620 -0.51 0.90 4.87
N ASN A 621 0.07 1.90 5.52
CA ASN A 621 1.34 2.51 5.11
C ASN A 621 2.56 1.58 5.28
N LEU A 622 2.48 0.53 6.10
CA LEU A 622 3.53 -0.49 6.18
C LEU A 622 3.76 -1.08 4.77
N TYR A 623 2.67 -1.40 4.09
CA TYR A 623 2.68 -2.06 2.79
C TYR A 623 2.84 -1.06 1.64
N ALA A 624 2.24 0.13 1.74
CA ALA A 624 2.31 1.13 0.68
C ALA A 624 3.60 1.96 0.67
N VAL A 625 4.30 2.07 1.80
CA VAL A 625 5.40 3.03 1.97
C VAL A 625 6.64 2.37 2.55
N TRP A 626 6.53 1.79 3.75
CA TRP A 626 7.68 1.34 4.52
C TRP A 626 8.40 0.16 3.85
N VAL A 627 7.66 -0.88 3.47
CA VAL A 627 8.22 -2.05 2.79
C VAL A 627 8.82 -1.67 1.43
N PRO A 628 8.12 -0.98 0.51
CA PRO A 628 8.70 -0.58 -0.78
C PRO A 628 9.97 0.26 -0.65
N LEU A 629 10.00 1.26 0.24
CA LEU A 629 11.17 2.10 0.45
C LEU A 629 12.34 1.32 1.03
N PHE A 630 12.09 0.45 2.02
CA PHE A 630 13.13 -0.39 2.60
C PHE A 630 13.71 -1.39 1.58
N VAL A 631 12.86 -1.97 0.73
CA VAL A 631 13.25 -2.87 -0.35
C VAL A 631 14.08 -2.13 -1.41
N ALA A 632 13.67 -0.93 -1.81
CA ALA A 632 14.42 -0.10 -2.75
C ALA A 632 15.81 0.26 -2.20
N ALA A 633 15.88 0.61 -0.90
CA ALA A 633 17.14 0.83 -0.20
C ALA A 633 18.02 -0.43 -0.20
N CYS A 634 17.45 -1.61 0.11
CA CYS A 634 18.19 -2.88 0.06
C CYS A 634 18.75 -3.15 -1.34
N CYS A 635 18.00 -2.90 -2.41
CA CYS A 635 18.49 -3.07 -3.79
C CYS A 635 19.68 -2.13 -4.10
N CYS A 636 19.68 -0.93 -3.54
CA CYS A 636 20.74 0.05 -3.78
C CYS A 636 21.97 -0.15 -2.88
N VAL A 637 21.79 -0.76 -1.71
CA VAL A 637 22.85 -1.00 -0.72
C VAL A 637 23.53 -2.35 -0.94
N LEU A 638 22.78 -3.40 -1.25
CA LEU A 638 23.32 -4.75 -1.40
C LEU A 638 24.26 -4.84 -2.62
N PRO A 639 25.45 -5.44 -2.46
CA PRO A 639 26.36 -5.66 -3.56
C PRO A 639 25.78 -6.69 -4.54
N GLU A 640 26.05 -6.49 -5.84
CA GLU A 640 25.76 -7.48 -6.87
C GLU A 640 26.56 -8.77 -6.60
N ARG A 641 25.91 -9.93 -6.64
CA ARG A 641 26.59 -11.23 -6.59
C ARG A 641 26.93 -11.63 -8.02
N ARG A 642 28.21 -11.66 -8.39
CA ARG A 642 28.67 -12.35 -9.60
C ARG A 642 28.93 -13.81 -9.28
N THR A 643 28.02 -14.68 -9.67
CA THR A 643 28.22 -16.14 -9.69
C THR A 643 28.73 -16.53 -11.08
N GLY A 644 30.02 -16.32 -11.35
CA GLY A 644 30.63 -16.69 -12.62
C GLY A 644 32.14 -16.43 -12.67
N ARG A 645 32.89 -17.36 -13.27
CA ARG A 645 34.34 -17.30 -13.50
C ARG A 645 34.60 -16.46 -14.76
N ILE A 646 34.47 -15.14 -14.67
CA ILE A 646 34.83 -14.25 -15.78
C ILE A 646 36.32 -13.92 -15.64
N GLU A 647 37.09 -14.21 -16.69
CA GLU A 647 38.48 -13.75 -16.82
C GLU A 647 38.52 -12.24 -16.65
N VAL A 648 39.28 -11.81 -15.64
CA VAL A 648 39.51 -10.41 -15.31
C VAL A 648 40.19 -9.74 -16.50
N THR A 649 39.44 -8.98 -17.29
CA THR A 649 40.00 -7.94 -18.15
C THR A 649 39.92 -6.61 -17.41
N GLU A 650 41.05 -5.94 -17.34
CA GLU A 650 41.44 -4.88 -16.39
C GLU A 650 40.70 -3.53 -16.56
N GLN A 651 39.53 -3.51 -17.18
CA GLN A 651 38.74 -2.28 -17.33
C GLN A 651 37.30 -2.49 -16.88
N THR A 652 36.98 -1.84 -15.76
CA THR A 652 35.65 -1.60 -15.15
C THR A 652 35.24 -2.50 -13.97
N GLU A 653 36.03 -2.53 -12.89
CA GLU A 653 35.51 -2.82 -11.55
C GLU A 653 34.68 -1.63 -11.02
N ARG A 654 33.48 -1.45 -11.56
CA ARG A 654 32.42 -0.72 -10.85
C ARG A 654 31.48 -1.76 -10.27
N ILE A 655 31.55 -1.97 -8.95
CA ILE A 655 30.56 -2.80 -8.26
C ILE A 655 29.17 -2.17 -8.45
N GLY A 656 28.36 -2.81 -9.30
CA GLY A 656 26.95 -2.54 -9.42
C GLY A 656 26.25 -2.85 -8.10
N SER A 657 25.34 -1.99 -7.65
CA SER A 657 24.32 -2.41 -6.68
C SER A 657 23.30 -3.31 -7.38
N ARG A 658 22.49 -4.06 -6.61
CA ARG A 658 21.35 -4.81 -7.15
C ARG A 658 20.20 -3.93 -7.65
N TRP A 659 20.47 -2.66 -7.96
CA TRP A 659 19.49 -1.67 -8.44
C TRP A 659 18.76 -2.15 -9.70
N ARG A 660 19.39 -3.02 -10.52
CA ARG A 660 18.73 -3.65 -11.67
C ARG A 660 17.50 -4.45 -11.28
N ASN A 661 17.43 -4.97 -10.05
CA ASN A 661 16.24 -5.67 -9.56
C ASN A 661 15.05 -4.74 -9.29
N LEU A 662 15.25 -3.41 -9.23
CA LEU A 662 14.14 -2.45 -9.12
C LEU A 662 13.12 -2.59 -10.26
N VAL A 663 13.51 -3.15 -11.41
CA VAL A 663 12.57 -3.44 -12.50
C VAL A 663 11.44 -4.39 -12.08
N TYR A 664 11.67 -5.30 -11.12
CA TYR A 664 10.63 -6.17 -10.56
C TYR A 664 9.62 -5.39 -9.69
N LEU A 665 9.96 -4.17 -9.26
CA LEU A 665 9.06 -3.29 -8.53
C LEU A 665 8.13 -2.47 -9.43
N ALA A 666 8.30 -2.49 -10.75
CA ALA A 666 7.52 -1.68 -11.68
C ALA A 666 5.99 -1.76 -11.45
N PRO A 667 5.33 -2.93 -11.41
CA PRO A 667 3.89 -2.99 -11.19
C PRO A 667 3.48 -2.47 -9.81
N TRP A 668 4.30 -2.69 -8.78
CA TRP A 668 4.02 -2.26 -7.41
C TRP A 668 4.16 -0.75 -7.22
N VAL A 669 5.19 -0.15 -7.82
CA VAL A 669 5.37 1.30 -7.84
C VAL A 669 4.20 1.95 -8.57
N LEU A 670 3.74 1.38 -9.68
CA LEU A 670 2.58 1.90 -10.40
C LEU A 670 1.29 1.77 -9.58
N THR A 671 1.10 0.69 -8.84
CA THR A 671 0.00 0.59 -7.86
C THR A 671 0.08 1.71 -6.82
N ILE A 672 1.26 1.99 -6.25
CA ILE A 672 1.43 3.10 -5.29
C ILE A 672 1.13 4.44 -5.94
N LEU A 673 1.66 4.69 -7.15
CA LEU A 673 1.43 5.93 -7.89
C LEU A 673 -0.06 6.13 -8.21
N SER A 674 -0.81 5.05 -8.43
CA SER A 674 -2.25 5.13 -8.66
C SER A 674 -3.03 5.63 -7.43
N LEU A 675 -2.49 5.44 -6.22
CA LEU A 675 -3.10 5.97 -4.99
C LEU A 675 -3.09 7.50 -4.98
N PHE A 676 -2.08 8.14 -5.57
CA PHE A 676 -2.02 9.59 -5.73
C PHE A 676 -3.10 10.17 -6.65
N LEU A 677 -3.86 9.29 -7.32
CA LEU A 677 -4.98 9.65 -8.17
C LEU A 677 -6.34 9.29 -7.52
N LEU A 678 -6.35 8.91 -6.23
CA LEU A 678 -7.56 8.52 -5.53
C LEU A 678 -8.09 9.65 -4.62
N PRO A 679 -9.42 9.76 -4.51
CA PRO A 679 -10.08 10.82 -3.76
C PRO A 679 -10.13 10.63 -2.24
N GLY A 680 -9.59 9.56 -1.66
CA GLY A 680 -9.63 9.32 -0.20
C GLY A 680 -8.33 8.69 0.32
N HIS A 681 -7.94 8.92 1.58
CA HIS A 681 -6.64 8.50 2.12
C HIS A 681 -6.50 7.00 2.38
N GLN A 682 -7.58 6.34 2.79
CA GLN A 682 -7.57 4.93 3.10
C GLN A 682 -8.41 4.20 2.07
N THR A 683 -7.82 3.20 1.41
CA THR A 683 -8.51 2.61 0.27
C THR A 683 -8.21 1.13 0.15
N ARG A 684 -9.21 0.36 -0.27
CA ARG A 684 -9.03 -1.05 -0.64
C ARG A 684 -8.00 -1.27 -1.75
N TYR A 685 -7.59 -0.22 -2.48
CA TYR A 685 -6.62 -0.36 -3.56
C TYR A 685 -5.23 -0.78 -3.07
N THR A 686 -4.90 -0.50 -1.80
CA THR A 686 -3.65 -0.90 -1.17
C THR A 686 -3.58 -2.39 -0.81
N TRP A 687 -4.70 -3.13 -0.84
CA TRP A 687 -4.71 -4.57 -0.55
C TRP A 687 -3.76 -5.32 -1.46
N THR A 688 -3.68 -4.93 -2.73
CA THR A 688 -2.75 -5.56 -3.68
C THR A 688 -1.29 -5.43 -3.22
N LEU A 689 -0.90 -4.34 -2.57
CA LEU A 689 0.44 -4.15 -2.00
C LEU A 689 0.67 -5.04 -0.78
N ALA A 690 -0.35 -5.18 0.09
CA ALA A 690 -0.30 -6.08 1.23
C ALA A 690 -0.15 -7.55 0.77
N PHE A 691 -1.02 -8.03 -0.09
CA PHE A 691 -0.95 -9.41 -0.62
C PHE A 691 0.30 -9.64 -1.49
N GLY A 692 0.82 -8.60 -2.12
CA GLY A 692 2.06 -8.62 -2.90
C GLY A 692 3.35 -8.59 -2.09
N VAL A 693 3.28 -8.42 -0.76
CA VAL A 693 4.45 -8.10 0.08
C VAL A 693 5.59 -9.10 -0.04
N ALA A 694 5.32 -10.40 -0.22
CA ALA A 694 6.38 -11.41 -0.38
C ALA A 694 7.14 -11.26 -1.70
N LEU A 695 6.44 -10.91 -2.80
CA LEU A 695 7.07 -10.63 -4.08
C LEU A 695 7.93 -9.37 -4.00
N ILE A 696 7.42 -8.32 -3.33
CA ILE A 696 8.14 -7.05 -3.10
C ILE A 696 9.39 -7.29 -2.23
N ALA A 697 9.23 -7.96 -1.09
CA ALA A 697 10.32 -8.23 -0.13
C ALA A 697 11.41 -9.14 -0.69
N ALA A 698 11.10 -10.00 -1.66
CA ALA A 698 12.08 -10.88 -2.29
C ALA A 698 13.04 -10.14 -3.26
N VAL A 699 12.62 -9.01 -3.85
CA VAL A 699 13.34 -8.30 -4.93
C VAL A 699 14.84 -8.08 -4.65
N PRO A 700 15.29 -7.63 -3.46
CA PRO A 700 16.70 -7.37 -3.21
C PRO A 700 17.55 -8.65 -3.21
N PHE A 701 16.93 -9.81 -3.04
CA PHE A 701 17.58 -11.11 -2.90
C PHE A 701 17.45 -11.99 -4.15
N LEU A 702 16.78 -11.51 -5.20
CA LEU A 702 16.68 -12.23 -6.47
C LEU A 702 18.04 -12.28 -7.15
N HIS A 703 18.38 -13.47 -7.67
CA HIS A 703 19.61 -13.74 -8.39
C HIS A 703 19.29 -14.18 -9.81
N GLU A 704 20.10 -13.71 -10.75
CA GLU A 704 20.07 -14.15 -12.14
C GLU A 704 21.19 -15.16 -12.29
N ASP A 705 20.89 -16.43 -12.06
CA ASP A 705 21.83 -17.46 -12.45
C ASP A 705 21.78 -17.58 -13.97
N ASP A 706 22.94 -17.38 -14.62
CA ASP A 706 23.13 -17.81 -16.00
C ASP A 706 22.92 -19.33 -16.01
N GLN A 707 21.83 -19.76 -16.65
CA GLN A 707 21.63 -21.16 -16.98
C GLN A 707 22.55 -21.46 -18.17
N ASP A 708 23.73 -21.98 -17.88
CA ASP A 708 24.41 -22.89 -18.80
C ASP A 708 23.63 -24.22 -18.90
#